data_AF-A0A1V6CSW6-F1
#
_entry.id   AF-A0A1V6CSW6-F1
#
_cell.length_a   1.000
_cell.length_b   1.000
_cell.length_c   1.000
_cell.angle_alpha   90.00
_cell.angle_beta   90.00
_cell.angle_gamma   90.00
#
_symmetry.space_group_name_H-M   'P 1'
#
loop_
_entity.id
_entity.type
_entity.pdbx_description
1 polymer ?
#
loop_
_entity_poly.entity_id
_entity_poly.type
_entity_poly.pdbx_seq_one_letter_code
_entity_poly.pdbx_strand_id
1 'polypeptide(L)'
;MSPRVSIAVGALLSLLSLPSLGLAESASSGPAEPVWTRAWRQGPLSADETKKLMRELAQFVHEQHLKKDKDSPQRGMIYEYYDTPRRGLSDQFVQGEALDTMHDGAWFAAALVNAHRVTGEAFYRDFLTRWTLPFYLKMLNGSDKLFSARGAVLPADGKTWGKPWMFQEGEKGFVPYWWDDGGSVSLERRLKKSNVPPFMCVDETAGKDNPQCLLKGYSLGSSNHMAQDLGVMVQLAWLLLKDSPADKALAAQTAEAARNLHESRMRHHGRIPMCVAPYALSAGLAGELAKLTDGEDKAYWTPSNHYTRALVDFKADQPASAPGFADDQQYRYYYTIARSGGKLPRAFAFKLIYDAYTERMLYGCYSDDAPVPPGINSFDLHPYRFVNGKPADYRSDRKGRLGRPRPTGSRMGPQNMIMCGIALQALRAYPGLWEQRRKDHAPDDLLVPVVEPVPHAGSEQAEQAQAWSREVNADGAILEFCSGRTALRVRCGLKAGQSARFKLFGRADGQGGWADVSVGADHRVAVVNDKGEAVKTSLAAVDSSGRTRVVPLEIPYTFVKGQVPWANGIEHGRLSLRWGERTRNLYLMSGEAQVKAWLEYELGCGLRTWESVFKHMGYIPTGMGTMDRWDNYSDTGGYAHLISAGAQWLTYLGARNDWEMQGIANVR
;
A
#
# COMPACT_ATOMS: atom_id res chain seq x y z
N MET A 1 -68.40 -43.94 28.34
CA MET A 1 -67.33 -44.46 29.21
C MET A 1 -67.40 -45.98 29.17
N SER A 2 -66.24 -46.62 29.03
CA SER A 2 -65.97 -48.02 28.59
C SER A 2 -66.26 -48.33 27.12
N PRO A 3 -65.52 -49.25 26.44
CA PRO A 3 -64.34 -50.03 26.87
C PRO A 3 -63.16 -50.05 25.87
N ARG A 4 -62.03 -50.59 26.36
CA ARG A 4 -60.83 -51.02 25.61
C ARG A 4 -61.12 -52.23 24.71
N VAL A 5 -60.46 -52.30 23.56
CA VAL A 5 -60.13 -53.55 22.85
C VAL A 5 -58.74 -53.43 22.23
N SER A 6 -57.85 -54.36 22.57
CA SER A 6 -56.60 -54.65 21.85
C SER A 6 -56.88 -55.57 20.67
N ILE A 7 -56.32 -55.30 19.48
CA ILE A 7 -56.06 -56.33 18.46
C ILE A 7 -54.68 -56.09 17.84
N ALA A 8 -53.94 -57.18 17.72
CA ALA A 8 -52.60 -57.30 17.19
C ALA A 8 -52.62 -57.72 15.71
N VAL A 9 -51.57 -57.27 15.00
CA VAL A 9 -50.87 -57.88 13.84
C VAL A 9 -51.66 -58.15 12.56
N GLY A 10 -51.19 -57.55 11.47
CA GLY A 10 -51.44 -57.99 10.09
C GLY A 10 -50.58 -57.19 9.12
N ALA A 11 -49.44 -57.76 8.72
CA ALA A 11 -48.55 -57.21 7.71
C ALA A 11 -49.22 -57.17 6.33
N LEU A 12 -49.10 -56.06 5.60
CA LEU A 12 -49.22 -56.04 4.15
C LEU A 12 -48.15 -55.10 3.58
N LEU A 13 -47.14 -55.71 2.95
CA LEU A 13 -46.18 -55.05 2.08
C LEU A 13 -46.92 -54.53 0.84
N SER A 14 -46.81 -53.23 0.57
CA SER A 14 -47.15 -52.66 -0.73
C SER A 14 -46.10 -51.61 -1.06
N LEU A 15 -45.31 -51.94 -2.09
CA LEU A 15 -44.33 -51.09 -2.75
C LEU A 15 -45.01 -49.83 -3.29
N LEU A 16 -44.65 -48.67 -2.71
CA LEU A 16 -44.87 -47.37 -3.31
C LEU A 16 -43.53 -46.64 -3.38
N SER A 17 -43.09 -46.40 -4.61
CA SER A 17 -41.96 -45.56 -4.98
C SER A 17 -42.21 -44.11 -4.53
N LEU A 18 -41.56 -43.73 -3.44
CA LEU A 18 -41.49 -42.32 -3.03
C LEU A 18 -40.46 -41.59 -3.91
N PRO A 19 -40.80 -40.43 -4.50
CA PRO A 19 -39.83 -39.60 -5.20
C PRO A 19 -38.77 -39.14 -4.21
N SER A 20 -37.51 -39.20 -4.64
CA SER A 20 -36.36 -38.66 -3.94
C SER A 20 -36.65 -37.22 -3.54
N LEU A 21 -36.94 -36.99 -2.26
CA LEU A 21 -36.85 -35.66 -1.66
C LEU A 21 -35.38 -35.26 -1.75
N GLY A 22 -35.04 -34.54 -2.83
CA GLY A 22 -33.80 -33.80 -2.92
C GLY A 22 -33.74 -32.89 -1.70
N LEU A 23 -32.85 -33.23 -0.78
CA LEU A 23 -32.37 -32.30 0.23
C LEU A 23 -31.74 -31.15 -0.56
N ALA A 24 -32.52 -30.11 -0.80
CA ALA A 24 -32.00 -28.83 -1.22
C ALA A 24 -31.01 -28.42 -0.14
N GLU A 25 -29.72 -28.46 -0.48
CA GLU A 25 -28.70 -27.75 0.27
C GLU A 25 -29.23 -26.35 0.49
N SER A 26 -29.50 -26.00 1.74
CA SER A 26 -29.74 -24.63 2.13
C SER A 26 -28.44 -23.88 1.89
N ALA A 27 -28.28 -23.35 0.67
CA ALA A 27 -27.29 -22.35 0.36
C ALA A 27 -27.41 -21.28 1.45
N SER A 28 -26.38 -21.17 2.30
CA SER A 28 -26.38 -20.20 3.37
C SER A 28 -26.57 -18.82 2.72
N SER A 29 -27.69 -18.17 3.04
CA SER A 29 -28.03 -16.84 2.57
C SER A 29 -27.19 -15.80 3.31
N GLY A 30 -25.86 -15.92 3.20
CA GLY A 30 -24.97 -14.82 3.53
C GLY A 30 -25.34 -13.59 2.70
N PRO A 31 -25.07 -12.37 3.21
CA PRO A 31 -25.27 -11.16 2.41
C PRO A 31 -24.52 -11.29 1.08
N ALA A 32 -25.20 -10.91 0.00
CA ALA A 32 -24.60 -10.95 -1.33
C ALA A 32 -23.27 -10.18 -1.33
N GLU A 33 -22.24 -10.77 -1.94
CA GLU A 33 -20.93 -10.16 -2.03
C GLU A 33 -21.04 -8.80 -2.76
N PRO A 34 -20.48 -7.69 -2.22
CA PRO A 34 -20.60 -6.39 -2.86
C PRO A 34 -20.05 -6.37 -4.29
N VAL A 35 -20.73 -5.69 -5.22
CA VAL A 35 -20.38 -5.68 -6.65
C VAL A 35 -18.93 -5.26 -6.91
N TRP A 36 -18.39 -4.36 -6.08
CA TRP A 36 -17.02 -3.85 -6.24
C TRP A 36 -15.94 -4.93 -6.05
N THR A 37 -16.22 -6.03 -5.32
CA THR A 37 -15.23 -7.09 -5.09
C THR A 37 -14.92 -7.88 -6.36
N ARG A 38 -15.71 -7.70 -7.42
CA ARG A 38 -15.55 -8.34 -8.74
C ARG A 38 -15.48 -7.34 -9.89
N ALA A 39 -15.54 -6.03 -9.62
CA ALA A 39 -15.57 -4.99 -10.67
C ALA A 39 -14.30 -4.96 -11.53
N TRP A 40 -13.15 -5.23 -10.92
CA TRP A 40 -11.86 -5.37 -11.60
C TRP A 40 -11.90 -6.37 -12.77
N ARG A 41 -12.84 -7.33 -12.75
CA ARG A 41 -13.10 -8.32 -13.82
C ARG A 41 -13.51 -7.75 -15.17
N GLN A 42 -13.85 -6.48 -15.21
CA GLN A 42 -14.15 -5.77 -16.45
C GLN A 42 -12.88 -5.26 -17.15
N GLY A 43 -11.70 -5.47 -16.54
CA GLY A 43 -10.43 -4.96 -17.02
C GLY A 43 -10.15 -3.52 -16.56
N PRO A 44 -9.00 -2.97 -16.97
CA PRO A 44 -8.56 -1.66 -16.55
C PRO A 44 -9.47 -0.54 -17.09
N LEU A 45 -9.46 0.63 -16.43
CA LEU A 45 -10.12 1.82 -17.00
C LEU A 45 -9.42 2.27 -18.28
N SER A 46 -10.20 2.68 -19.28
CA SER A 46 -9.70 3.46 -20.40
C SER A 46 -9.27 4.88 -19.98
N ALA A 47 -8.60 5.61 -20.88
CA ALA A 47 -8.21 6.98 -20.61
C ALA A 47 -9.42 7.90 -20.33
N ASP A 48 -10.51 7.77 -21.08
CA ASP A 48 -11.68 8.63 -20.90
C ASP A 48 -12.48 8.30 -19.64
N GLU A 49 -12.62 7.01 -19.32
CA GLU A 49 -13.19 6.59 -18.02
C GLU A 49 -12.34 7.10 -16.85
N THR A 50 -11.01 7.08 -16.98
CA THR A 50 -10.10 7.58 -15.95
C THR A 50 -10.25 9.09 -15.75
N LYS A 51 -10.29 9.88 -16.83
CA LYS A 51 -10.52 11.34 -16.74
C LYS A 51 -11.86 11.64 -16.08
N LYS A 52 -12.92 10.90 -16.48
CA LYS A 52 -14.25 11.05 -15.90
C LYS A 52 -14.24 10.76 -14.40
N LEU A 53 -13.67 9.64 -13.98
CA LEU A 53 -13.55 9.30 -12.56
C LEU A 53 -12.79 10.38 -11.79
N MET A 54 -11.62 10.81 -12.27
CA MET A 54 -10.83 11.87 -11.63
C MET A 54 -11.65 13.15 -11.43
N ARG A 55 -12.46 13.52 -12.44
CA ARG A 55 -13.30 14.71 -12.39
C ARG A 55 -14.42 14.57 -11.36
N GLU A 56 -15.09 13.43 -11.32
CA GLU A 56 -16.16 13.13 -10.35
C GLU A 56 -15.63 13.15 -8.91
N LEU A 57 -14.46 12.55 -8.67
CA LEU A 57 -13.79 12.54 -7.37
C LEU A 57 -13.42 13.96 -6.90
N ALA A 58 -12.81 14.76 -7.77
CA ALA A 58 -12.42 16.13 -7.43
C ALA A 58 -13.66 17.04 -7.20
N GLN A 59 -14.72 16.83 -7.98
CA GLN A 59 -15.99 17.54 -7.80
C GLN A 59 -16.62 17.20 -6.44
N PHE A 60 -16.58 15.93 -6.02
CA PHE A 60 -17.09 15.52 -4.71
C PHE A 60 -16.36 16.24 -3.56
N VAL A 61 -15.03 16.30 -3.61
CA VAL A 61 -14.23 17.04 -2.60
C VAL A 61 -14.58 18.53 -2.58
N HIS A 62 -14.72 19.15 -3.75
CA HIS A 62 -15.14 20.55 -3.86
C HIS A 62 -16.53 20.81 -3.22
N GLU A 63 -17.45 19.86 -3.39
CA GLU A 63 -18.82 19.98 -2.89
C GLU A 63 -18.93 19.73 -1.40
N GLN A 64 -18.33 18.63 -0.91
CA GLN A 64 -18.58 18.10 0.43
C GLN A 64 -17.46 18.43 1.43
N HIS A 65 -16.20 18.52 1.00
CA HIS A 65 -15.05 18.64 1.92
C HIS A 65 -14.44 20.06 1.97
N LEU A 66 -14.68 20.90 0.96
CA LEU A 66 -14.09 22.25 0.89
C LEU A 66 -14.85 23.28 1.74
N LYS A 67 -14.12 23.99 2.62
CA LYS A 67 -14.63 25.19 3.31
C LYS A 67 -14.69 26.38 2.34
N LYS A 68 -15.91 26.74 1.94
CA LYS A 68 -16.18 27.78 0.93
C LYS A 68 -16.59 29.14 1.50
N ASP A 69 -16.94 29.21 2.79
CA ASP A 69 -17.39 30.44 3.42
C ASP A 69 -16.35 31.55 3.25
N LYS A 70 -16.77 32.66 2.65
CA LYS A 70 -15.91 33.81 2.31
C LYS A 70 -15.40 34.54 3.56
N ASP A 71 -16.17 34.50 4.64
CA ASP A 71 -15.89 35.21 5.87
C ASP A 71 -15.13 34.32 6.87
N SER A 72 -14.97 33.02 6.56
CA SER A 72 -14.22 32.10 7.38
C SER A 72 -12.71 32.29 7.24
N PRO A 73 -11.94 32.34 8.35
CA PRO A 73 -10.48 32.35 8.29
C PRO A 73 -9.89 31.04 7.70
N GLN A 74 -10.73 29.99 7.61
CA GLN A 74 -10.42 28.66 7.07
C GLN A 74 -10.86 28.49 5.61
N ARG A 75 -11.29 29.57 4.94
CA ARG A 75 -11.65 29.51 3.52
C ARG A 75 -10.53 28.84 2.71
N GLY A 76 -10.90 27.82 1.92
CA GLY A 76 -9.96 27.05 1.11
C GLY A 76 -9.40 25.80 1.80
N MET A 77 -9.62 25.64 3.11
CA MET A 77 -9.30 24.41 3.83
C MET A 77 -10.16 23.25 3.33
N ILE A 78 -9.57 22.05 3.26
CA ILE A 78 -10.27 20.81 2.94
C ILE A 78 -10.32 19.96 4.21
N TYR A 79 -11.53 19.57 4.62
CA TYR A 79 -11.72 18.63 5.73
C TYR A 79 -11.28 17.24 5.31
N GLU A 80 -10.45 16.57 6.11
CA GLU A 80 -10.03 15.20 5.84
C GLU A 80 -11.20 14.23 5.96
N TYR A 81 -12.03 14.33 7.01
CA TYR A 81 -13.12 13.39 7.27
C TYR A 81 -14.49 14.07 7.24
N TYR A 82 -15.36 13.54 6.38
CA TYR A 82 -16.75 13.93 6.28
C TYR A 82 -17.66 12.76 6.68
N ASP A 83 -18.43 12.94 7.75
CA ASP A 83 -19.34 11.94 8.31
C ASP A 83 -20.63 11.89 7.47
N THR A 84 -20.69 10.95 6.54
CA THR A 84 -21.73 10.94 5.49
C THR A 84 -23.17 10.83 6.01
N PRO A 85 -23.49 10.06 7.09
CA PRO A 85 -24.80 10.06 7.72
C PRO A 85 -25.16 11.37 8.44
N ARG A 86 -24.17 12.25 8.71
CA ARG A 86 -24.38 13.55 9.36
C ARG A 86 -24.42 14.72 8.40
N ARG A 87 -24.56 14.46 7.09
CA ARG A 87 -24.68 15.49 6.04
C ARG A 87 -25.65 16.61 6.43
N GLY A 88 -25.17 17.85 6.36
CA GLY A 88 -25.95 19.05 6.66
C GLY A 88 -26.08 19.38 8.15
N LEU A 89 -25.53 18.56 9.05
CA LEU A 89 -25.46 18.86 10.48
C LEU A 89 -24.20 19.67 10.81
N SER A 90 -24.23 20.40 11.93
CA SER A 90 -23.13 21.26 12.36
C SER A 90 -21.83 20.52 12.69
N ASP A 91 -21.90 19.21 12.92
CA ASP A 91 -20.79 18.33 13.24
C ASP A 91 -20.57 17.24 12.16
N GLN A 92 -20.94 17.54 10.91
CA GLN A 92 -20.66 16.66 9.77
C GLN A 92 -19.16 16.45 9.49
N PHE A 93 -18.30 17.33 10.02
CA PHE A 93 -16.85 17.20 9.90
C PHE A 93 -16.26 16.72 11.21
N VAL A 94 -15.46 15.66 11.16
CA VAL A 94 -14.88 15.03 12.37
C VAL A 94 -13.97 16.01 13.10
N GLN A 95 -13.23 16.80 12.35
CA GLN A 95 -12.32 17.88 12.76
C GLN A 95 -13.03 18.95 13.61
N GLY A 96 -14.32 19.19 13.35
CA GLY A 96 -15.02 20.38 13.81
C GLY A 96 -14.47 21.63 13.13
N GLU A 97 -14.40 22.75 13.84
CA GLU A 97 -13.78 23.99 13.37
C GLU A 97 -12.32 24.12 13.81
N ALA A 98 -11.71 23.07 14.37
CA ALA A 98 -10.29 23.04 14.64
C ALA A 98 -9.51 22.95 13.32
N LEU A 99 -8.38 23.63 13.26
CA LEU A 99 -7.35 23.34 12.28
C LEU A 99 -6.67 22.05 12.76
N ASP A 100 -7.26 20.87 12.53
CA ASP A 100 -6.67 19.57 12.84
C ASP A 100 -6.90 18.59 11.67
N THR A 101 -6.00 17.62 11.46
CA THR A 101 -6.00 16.60 10.39
C THR A 101 -6.18 17.23 9.00
N MET A 102 -5.12 17.86 8.52
CA MET A 102 -5.10 18.72 7.34
C MET A 102 -4.12 18.25 6.27
N HIS A 103 -3.44 17.12 6.51
CA HIS A 103 -2.44 16.56 5.61
C HIS A 103 -3.04 16.08 4.29
N ASP A 104 -4.24 15.49 4.33
CA ASP A 104 -4.98 15.08 3.14
C ASP A 104 -5.26 16.24 2.17
N GLY A 105 -5.47 17.46 2.68
CA GLY A 105 -5.66 18.63 1.83
C GLY A 105 -4.38 19.05 1.09
N ALA A 106 -3.20 18.77 1.66
CA ALA A 106 -1.92 18.95 0.97
C ALA A 106 -1.73 17.90 -0.13
N TRP A 107 -2.05 16.63 0.16
CA TRP A 107 -2.08 15.57 -0.86
C TRP A 107 -3.10 15.85 -1.96
N PHE A 108 -4.26 16.39 -1.62
CA PHE A 108 -5.27 16.79 -2.62
C PHE A 108 -4.76 17.91 -3.51
N ALA A 109 -4.10 18.93 -2.95
CA ALA A 109 -3.45 19.97 -3.74
C ALA A 109 -2.38 19.40 -4.69
N ALA A 110 -1.56 18.46 -4.24
CA ALA A 110 -0.62 17.74 -5.11
C ALA A 110 -1.34 16.97 -6.23
N ALA A 111 -2.46 16.30 -5.92
CA ALA A 111 -3.28 15.58 -6.88
C ALA A 111 -3.87 16.49 -7.96
N LEU A 112 -4.31 17.71 -7.59
CA LEU A 112 -4.79 18.71 -8.56
C LEU A 112 -3.70 19.13 -9.56
N VAL A 113 -2.44 19.26 -9.11
CA VAL A 113 -1.31 19.54 -10.01
C VAL A 113 -1.12 18.38 -11.00
N ASN A 114 -1.09 17.15 -10.49
CA ASN A 114 -0.89 15.95 -11.32
C ASN A 114 -2.03 15.79 -12.34
N ALA A 115 -3.27 15.98 -11.91
CA ALA A 115 -4.44 15.94 -12.77
C ALA A 115 -4.40 17.03 -13.86
N HIS A 116 -4.05 18.26 -13.50
CA HIS A 116 -3.93 19.35 -14.48
C HIS A 116 -2.85 19.06 -15.52
N ARG A 117 -1.67 18.60 -15.13
CA ARG A 117 -0.56 18.30 -16.05
C ARG A 117 -0.92 17.23 -17.08
N VAL A 118 -1.64 16.20 -16.65
CA VAL A 118 -1.92 15.05 -17.51
C VAL A 118 -3.16 15.25 -18.40
N THR A 119 -4.14 16.03 -17.95
CA THR A 119 -5.41 16.27 -18.65
C THR A 119 -5.47 17.60 -19.40
N GLY A 120 -4.73 18.62 -18.95
CA GLY A 120 -4.86 20.00 -19.43
C GLY A 120 -6.13 20.72 -18.95
N GLU A 121 -6.99 20.08 -18.15
CA GLU A 121 -8.26 20.69 -17.73
C GLU A 121 -8.03 21.85 -16.75
N ALA A 122 -8.62 23.01 -17.07
CA ALA A 122 -8.50 24.22 -16.26
C ALA A 122 -9.09 24.06 -14.86
N PHE A 123 -10.13 23.23 -14.69
CA PHE A 123 -10.80 23.02 -13.40
C PHE A 123 -9.83 22.66 -12.27
N TYR A 124 -8.88 21.74 -12.50
CA TYR A 124 -7.95 21.32 -11.45
C TYR A 124 -7.03 22.47 -11.02
N ARG A 125 -6.53 23.25 -11.98
CA ARG A 125 -5.70 24.43 -11.69
C ARG A 125 -6.50 25.55 -11.04
N ASP A 126 -7.73 25.80 -11.49
CA ASP A 126 -8.63 26.79 -10.89
C ASP A 126 -8.98 26.40 -9.45
N PHE A 127 -9.25 25.12 -9.18
CA PHE A 127 -9.50 24.64 -7.83
C PHE A 127 -8.26 24.90 -6.95
N LEU A 128 -7.08 24.45 -7.39
CA LEU A 128 -5.83 24.63 -6.65
C LEU A 128 -5.56 26.11 -6.33
N THR A 129 -5.60 26.97 -7.35
CA THR A 129 -5.14 28.37 -7.26
C THR A 129 -6.15 29.31 -6.61
N ARG A 130 -7.45 29.02 -6.67
CA ARG A 130 -8.49 29.87 -6.08
C ARG A 130 -8.82 29.52 -4.64
N TRP A 131 -8.58 28.27 -4.23
CA TRP A 131 -9.03 27.74 -2.95
C TRP A 131 -7.89 27.17 -2.10
N THR A 132 -7.35 26.02 -2.49
CA THR A 132 -6.53 25.20 -1.59
C THR A 132 -5.15 25.80 -1.35
N LEU A 133 -4.43 26.18 -2.41
CA LEU A 133 -3.08 26.71 -2.28
C LEU A 133 -3.04 28.04 -1.49
N PRO A 134 -3.90 29.05 -1.76
CA PRO A 134 -3.93 30.27 -0.96
C PRO A 134 -4.10 30.04 0.54
N PHE A 135 -4.91 29.05 0.93
CA PHE A 135 -5.11 28.70 2.33
C PHE A 135 -3.79 28.25 2.98
N TYR A 136 -3.09 27.26 2.40
CA TYR A 136 -1.84 26.77 2.98
C TYR A 136 -0.70 27.79 2.93
N LEU A 137 -0.63 28.63 1.88
CA LEU A 137 0.37 29.70 1.80
C LEU A 137 0.15 30.75 2.89
N LYS A 138 -1.10 31.11 3.19
CA LYS A 138 -1.44 31.98 4.33
C LYS A 138 -0.94 31.36 5.63
N MET A 139 -1.16 30.07 5.84
CA MET A 139 -0.72 29.38 7.05
C MET A 139 0.80 29.37 7.19
N LEU A 140 1.54 29.02 6.14
CA LEU A 140 3.00 28.92 6.18
C LEU A 140 3.71 30.28 6.25
N ASN A 141 3.26 31.26 5.46
CA ASN A 141 3.91 32.57 5.38
C ASN A 141 3.48 33.54 6.48
N GLY A 142 2.35 33.27 7.15
CA GLY A 142 1.79 34.09 8.22
C GLY A 142 1.73 33.39 9.58
N SER A 143 2.37 32.23 9.76
CA SER A 143 2.31 31.47 11.02
C SER A 143 2.79 32.26 12.23
N ASP A 144 3.69 33.24 12.02
CA ASP A 144 4.23 34.16 13.03
C ASP A 144 3.14 35.03 13.69
N LYS A 145 2.02 35.23 13.00
CA LYS A 145 0.87 36.03 13.46
C LYS A 145 -0.34 35.17 13.79
N LEU A 146 -0.47 34.01 13.14
CA LEU A 146 -1.61 33.11 13.28
C LEU A 146 -1.51 32.23 14.52
N PHE A 147 -0.29 31.92 14.97
CA PHE A 147 -0.06 31.09 16.15
C PHE A 147 0.66 31.87 17.24
N SER A 148 0.30 31.60 18.49
CA SER A 148 0.91 32.16 19.69
C SER A 148 0.84 31.14 20.82
N ALA A 149 1.81 31.14 21.73
CA ALA A 149 1.74 30.37 22.95
C ALA A 149 0.85 31.04 24.03
N ARG A 150 0.33 32.24 23.76
CA ARG A 150 -0.54 32.96 24.70
C ARG A 150 -1.85 32.20 24.92
N GLY A 151 -2.18 31.96 26.18
CA GLY A 151 -3.37 31.19 26.54
C GLY A 151 -3.21 29.68 26.38
N ALA A 152 -1.96 29.19 26.32
CA ALA A 152 -1.66 27.77 26.32
C ALA A 152 -2.29 27.09 27.54
N VAL A 153 -2.95 25.96 27.29
CA VAL A 153 -3.54 25.09 28.28
C VAL A 153 -2.63 23.88 28.44
N LEU A 154 -2.24 23.60 29.68
CA LEU A 154 -1.54 22.37 30.05
C LEU A 154 -2.57 21.40 30.66
N PRO A 155 -2.71 20.17 30.14
CA PRO A 155 -3.56 19.17 30.77
C PRO A 155 -3.04 18.82 32.17
N ALA A 156 -3.91 18.43 33.10
CA ALA A 156 -3.51 18.09 34.47
C ALA A 156 -2.55 16.88 34.56
N ASP A 157 -2.65 15.97 33.59
CA ASP A 157 -1.77 14.82 33.33
C ASP A 157 -0.80 15.10 32.14
N GLY A 158 -0.60 16.38 31.84
CA GLY A 158 -0.21 16.87 30.52
C GLY A 158 1.15 16.42 30.01
N LYS A 159 1.12 15.74 28.86
CA LYS A 159 2.31 15.55 28.03
C LYS A 159 2.74 16.91 27.46
N THR A 160 3.93 17.37 27.84
CA THR A 160 4.58 18.53 27.25
C THR A 160 5.37 18.11 26.01
N TRP A 161 5.54 19.05 25.09
CA TRP A 161 6.42 18.86 23.95
C TRP A 161 7.88 19.02 24.39
N GLY A 162 8.75 18.11 23.95
CA GLY A 162 10.18 18.30 24.13
C GLY A 162 10.64 19.58 23.41
N LYS A 163 11.71 20.22 23.90
CA LYS A 163 12.26 21.46 23.33
C LYS A 163 12.39 21.47 21.79
N PRO A 164 12.84 20.38 21.13
CA PRO A 164 12.92 20.34 19.66
C PRO A 164 11.54 20.47 18.97
N TRP A 165 10.47 19.99 19.61
CA TRP A 165 9.12 19.94 19.05
C TRP A 165 8.29 21.19 19.35
N MET A 166 8.73 22.02 20.30
CA MET A 166 7.94 23.13 20.83
C MET A 166 7.95 24.32 19.88
N PHE A 167 6.75 24.87 19.62
CA PHE A 167 6.54 26.13 18.90
C PHE A 167 7.42 27.26 19.43
N GLN A 168 7.94 28.09 18.52
CA GLN A 168 8.70 29.29 18.86
C GLN A 168 7.93 30.54 18.44
N GLU A 169 7.67 31.44 19.40
CA GLU A 169 6.90 32.66 19.14
C GLU A 169 7.53 33.50 18.01
N GLY A 170 6.69 33.98 17.08
CA GLY A 170 7.12 34.78 15.94
C GLY A 170 7.72 33.98 14.76
N GLU A 171 7.63 32.65 14.79
CA GLU A 171 8.20 31.83 13.72
C GLU A 171 7.29 31.68 12.49
N LYS A 172 7.89 31.77 11.30
CA LYS A 172 7.26 31.41 10.02
C LYS A 172 7.46 29.93 9.68
N GLY A 173 6.52 29.34 8.93
CA GLY A 173 6.55 27.94 8.48
C GLY A 173 6.21 26.92 9.56
N PHE A 174 5.62 27.35 10.69
CA PHE A 174 5.17 26.44 11.73
C PHE A 174 4.03 25.55 11.24
N VAL A 175 4.09 24.28 11.61
CA VAL A 175 3.12 23.24 11.24
C VAL A 175 2.65 22.56 12.53
N PRO A 176 1.45 22.87 13.04
CA PRO A 176 0.93 22.26 14.26
C PRO A 176 0.85 20.74 14.14
N TYR A 177 1.27 20.04 15.20
CA TYR A 177 1.26 18.58 15.27
C TYR A 177 -0.11 17.96 15.01
N TRP A 178 -1.19 18.63 15.42
CA TRP A 178 -2.54 18.10 15.21
C TRP A 178 -3.04 18.23 13.78
N TRP A 179 -2.29 18.89 12.88
CA TRP A 179 -2.60 18.89 11.44
C TRP A 179 -2.17 17.62 10.75
N ASP A 180 -1.32 16.85 11.41
CA ASP A 180 -0.78 15.58 10.95
C ASP A 180 -1.81 14.45 11.01
N ASP A 181 -1.41 13.30 10.48
CA ASP A 181 -2.17 12.05 10.45
C ASP A 181 -2.63 11.66 11.86
N GLY A 182 -3.93 11.43 12.00
CA GLY A 182 -4.50 10.94 13.24
C GLY A 182 -6.02 10.97 13.25
N GLY A 183 -6.61 10.39 14.29
CA GLY A 183 -8.06 10.29 14.42
C GLY A 183 -8.80 11.59 14.68
N SER A 184 -8.19 12.78 14.56
CA SER A 184 -8.68 14.08 15.05
C SER A 184 -8.80 14.18 16.57
N VAL A 185 -8.36 15.32 17.12
CA VAL A 185 -8.47 15.60 18.57
C VAL A 185 -9.94 15.75 18.97
N SER A 186 -10.74 16.41 18.13
CA SER A 186 -12.19 16.53 18.33
C SER A 186 -12.86 15.15 18.41
N LEU A 187 -12.47 14.19 17.59
CA LEU A 187 -13.00 12.83 17.66
C LEU A 187 -12.62 12.11 18.95
N GLU A 188 -11.35 12.20 19.36
CA GLU A 188 -10.88 11.58 20.60
C GLU A 188 -11.60 12.15 21.82
N ARG A 189 -11.75 13.47 21.88
CA ARG A 189 -12.47 14.18 22.93
C ARG A 189 -13.93 13.75 23.02
N ARG A 190 -14.62 13.67 21.88
CA ARG A 190 -16.00 13.16 21.80
C ARG A 190 -16.12 11.71 22.30
N LEU A 191 -15.19 10.84 21.88
CA LEU A 191 -15.16 9.45 22.32
C LEU A 191 -14.96 9.32 23.84
N LYS A 192 -14.05 10.12 24.40
CA LYS A 192 -13.74 10.13 25.83
C LYS A 192 -14.75 10.95 26.65
N LYS A 193 -15.67 11.66 25.99
CA LYS A 193 -16.57 12.67 26.59
C LYS A 193 -15.79 13.64 27.48
N SER A 194 -14.68 14.14 26.98
CA SER A 194 -13.74 14.98 27.74
C SER A 194 -13.28 16.17 26.91
N ASN A 195 -13.30 17.36 27.52
CA ASN A 195 -12.78 18.60 26.94
C ASN A 195 -11.26 18.76 27.15
N VAL A 196 -10.62 17.83 27.86
CA VAL A 196 -9.20 17.91 28.17
C VAL A 196 -8.37 17.54 26.93
N PRO A 197 -7.47 18.42 26.45
CA PRO A 197 -6.57 18.07 25.35
C PRO A 197 -5.54 17.00 25.77
N PRO A 198 -5.05 16.16 24.84
CA PRO A 198 -4.02 15.16 25.14
C PRO A 198 -2.59 15.73 25.26
N PHE A 199 -2.36 16.94 24.76
CA PHE A 199 -1.06 17.61 24.75
C PHE A 199 -1.23 19.10 25.02
N MET A 200 -0.13 19.78 25.38
CA MET A 200 -0.10 21.24 25.48
C MET A 200 -0.52 21.91 24.17
N CYS A 201 -1.48 22.83 24.26
CA CYS A 201 -2.12 23.45 23.10
C CYS A 201 -2.72 24.83 23.45
N VAL A 202 -3.14 25.56 22.43
CA VAL A 202 -4.13 26.63 22.60
C VAL A 202 -5.51 26.03 22.35
N ASP A 203 -6.43 26.27 23.28
CA ASP A 203 -7.82 25.84 23.16
C ASP A 203 -8.76 26.94 23.67
N GLU A 204 -9.43 27.62 22.73
CA GLU A 204 -10.35 28.72 23.04
C GLU A 204 -11.63 28.24 23.76
N THR A 205 -11.89 26.93 23.81
CA THR A 205 -13.01 26.33 24.54
C THR A 205 -12.66 25.96 25.98
N ALA A 206 -11.39 26.05 26.37
CA ALA A 206 -10.96 25.70 27.71
C ALA A 206 -11.66 26.56 28.77
N GLY A 207 -12.21 25.90 29.79
CA GLY A 207 -12.99 26.56 30.86
C GLY A 207 -14.37 27.06 30.45
N LYS A 208 -14.83 26.77 29.21
CA LYS A 208 -16.17 27.11 28.72
C LYS A 208 -17.03 25.86 28.55
N ASP A 209 -18.34 26.04 28.47
CA ASP A 209 -19.25 24.94 28.12
C ASP A 209 -18.97 24.49 26.67
N ASN A 210 -18.74 23.20 26.50
CA ASN A 210 -18.39 22.57 25.23
C ASN A 210 -18.96 21.13 25.23
N PRO A 211 -20.29 20.98 25.17
CA PRO A 211 -20.95 19.69 25.29
C PRO A 211 -20.66 18.75 24.12
N GLN A 212 -20.23 19.32 22.98
CA GLN A 212 -19.83 18.57 21.79
C GLN A 212 -18.36 18.17 21.78
N CYS A 213 -17.58 18.55 22.81
CA CYS A 213 -16.17 18.19 22.95
C CYS A 213 -15.31 18.57 21.73
N LEU A 214 -15.65 19.65 21.04
CA LEU A 214 -14.93 20.12 19.85
C LEU A 214 -13.65 20.86 20.25
N LEU A 215 -12.57 20.68 19.51
CA LEU A 215 -11.41 21.55 19.64
C LEU A 215 -11.67 22.89 18.93
N LYS A 216 -11.20 23.99 19.50
CA LYS A 216 -11.04 25.27 18.80
C LYS A 216 -9.67 25.85 19.12
N GLY A 217 -8.68 25.50 18.29
CA GLY A 217 -7.30 25.91 18.49
C GLY A 217 -6.32 24.98 17.78
N TYR A 218 -5.12 24.84 18.33
CA TYR A 218 -3.99 24.14 17.71
C TYR A 218 -2.99 23.64 18.76
N SER A 219 -2.24 22.59 18.43
CA SER A 219 -1.13 22.14 19.26
C SER A 219 0.05 23.10 19.19
N LEU A 220 0.82 23.16 20.28
CA LEU A 220 2.11 23.84 20.32
C LEU A 220 3.29 22.92 19.96
N GLY A 221 2.98 21.73 19.44
CA GLY A 221 3.95 20.78 18.90
C GLY A 221 4.09 20.97 17.40
N SER A 222 5.28 20.70 16.88
CA SER A 222 5.64 20.89 15.47
C SER A 222 5.70 19.55 14.73
N SER A 223 4.89 19.32 13.69
CA SER A 223 4.87 18.03 12.96
C SER A 223 5.98 17.93 11.90
N ASN A 224 6.59 16.73 11.82
CA ASN A 224 7.50 16.37 10.73
C ASN A 224 6.78 15.77 9.52
N HIS A 225 5.77 14.94 9.75
CA HIS A 225 5.10 14.22 8.68
C HIS A 225 4.29 15.19 7.81
N MET A 226 3.40 15.99 8.42
CA MET A 226 2.71 17.10 7.74
C MET A 226 3.66 18.08 7.02
N ALA A 227 4.87 18.32 7.56
CA ALA A 227 5.83 19.18 6.88
C ALA A 227 6.39 18.54 5.58
N GLN A 228 6.47 17.22 5.50
CA GLN A 228 6.82 16.52 4.26
C GLN A 228 5.68 16.58 3.23
N ASP A 229 4.42 16.41 3.66
CA ASP A 229 3.24 16.54 2.78
C ASP A 229 3.16 17.94 2.15
N LEU A 230 3.29 18.96 3.01
CA LEU A 230 3.37 20.35 2.55
C LEU A 230 4.57 20.57 1.64
N GLY A 231 5.69 19.91 1.90
CA GLY A 231 6.87 19.90 1.04
C GLY A 231 6.56 19.42 -0.38
N VAL A 232 5.84 18.30 -0.53
CA VAL A 232 5.37 17.78 -1.83
C VAL A 232 4.45 18.78 -2.51
N MET A 233 3.46 19.29 -1.78
CA MET A 233 2.51 20.27 -2.30
C MET A 233 3.21 21.52 -2.82
N VAL A 234 4.09 22.16 -2.03
CA VAL A 234 4.76 23.40 -2.44
C VAL A 234 5.74 23.15 -3.59
N GLN A 235 6.42 21.99 -3.64
CA GLN A 235 7.29 21.63 -4.77
C GLN A 235 6.47 21.58 -6.07
N LEU A 236 5.39 20.80 -6.08
CA LEU A 236 4.58 20.57 -7.28
C LEU A 236 3.84 21.85 -7.71
N ALA A 237 3.29 22.61 -6.76
CA ALA A 237 2.63 23.88 -7.04
C ALA A 237 3.62 24.90 -7.62
N TRP A 238 4.81 25.05 -7.04
CA TRP A 238 5.81 25.98 -7.57
C TRP A 238 6.23 25.59 -8.99
N LEU A 239 6.50 24.30 -9.24
CA LEU A 239 6.86 23.80 -10.56
C LEU A 239 5.77 24.04 -11.61
N LEU A 240 4.49 23.99 -11.21
CA LEU A 240 3.37 24.33 -12.09
C LEU A 240 3.30 25.83 -12.42
N LEU A 241 3.57 26.70 -11.44
CA LEU A 241 3.29 28.14 -11.53
C LEU A 241 4.49 28.97 -12.00
N LYS A 242 5.73 28.50 -11.82
CA LYS A 242 6.96 29.29 -11.98
C LYS A 242 7.15 29.92 -13.36
N ASP A 243 6.67 29.25 -14.41
CA ASP A 243 6.85 29.70 -15.80
C ASP A 243 5.64 30.48 -16.34
N SER A 244 4.58 30.64 -15.54
CA SER A 244 3.34 31.33 -15.92
C SER A 244 3.38 32.80 -15.53
N PRO A 245 3.36 33.76 -16.49
CA PRO A 245 3.35 35.19 -16.16
C PRO A 245 2.16 35.62 -15.30
N ALA A 246 0.99 34.99 -15.52
CA ALA A 246 -0.23 35.26 -14.77
C ALA A 246 -0.12 34.82 -13.29
N ASP A 247 0.69 33.80 -13.00
CA ASP A 247 0.82 33.24 -11.65
C ASP A 247 2.09 33.68 -10.93
N LYS A 248 2.87 34.59 -11.51
CA LYS A 248 4.18 35.01 -10.97
C LYS A 248 4.14 35.38 -9.48
N ALA A 249 3.08 36.08 -9.05
CA ALA A 249 2.90 36.45 -7.65
C ALA A 249 2.63 35.24 -6.74
N LEU A 250 1.82 34.29 -7.20
CA LEU A 250 1.50 33.07 -6.46
C LEU A 250 2.70 32.10 -6.43
N ALA A 251 3.47 32.03 -7.51
CA ALA A 251 4.73 31.29 -7.55
C ALA A 251 5.74 31.85 -6.54
N ALA A 252 5.86 33.18 -6.43
CA ALA A 252 6.73 33.83 -5.44
C ALA A 252 6.29 33.53 -3.99
N GLN A 253 4.99 33.58 -3.69
CA GLN A 253 4.47 33.20 -2.38
C GLN A 253 4.72 31.72 -2.06
N THR A 254 4.65 30.85 -3.07
CA THR A 254 4.95 29.42 -2.92
C THR A 254 6.43 29.18 -2.62
N ALA A 255 7.33 29.92 -3.28
CA ALA A 255 8.76 29.89 -2.97
C ALA A 255 9.06 30.42 -1.55
N GLU A 256 8.37 31.48 -1.11
CA GLU A 256 8.47 31.97 0.27
C GLU A 256 8.02 30.89 1.28
N ALA A 257 6.92 30.19 0.99
CA ALA A 257 6.41 29.12 1.84
C ALA A 257 7.38 27.95 1.93
N ALA A 258 8.01 27.55 0.81
CA ALA A 258 9.05 26.52 0.80
C ALA A 258 10.24 26.90 1.69
N ARG A 259 10.70 28.15 1.62
CA ARG A 259 11.77 28.67 2.50
C ARG A 259 11.36 28.65 3.97
N ASN A 260 10.19 29.22 4.29
CA ASN A 260 9.69 29.30 5.66
C ASN A 260 9.53 27.90 6.29
N LEU A 261 8.99 26.95 5.53
CA LEU A 261 8.84 25.56 5.95
C LEU A 261 10.20 24.90 6.24
N HIS A 262 11.18 25.07 5.34
CA HIS A 262 12.56 24.60 5.53
C HIS A 262 13.21 25.20 6.78
N GLU A 263 13.17 26.52 6.94
CA GLU A 263 13.74 27.23 8.08
C GLU A 263 13.12 26.79 9.41
N SER A 264 11.79 26.60 9.45
CA SER A 264 11.11 26.05 10.63
C SER A 264 11.61 24.64 10.95
N ARG A 265 11.71 23.74 9.97
CA ARG A 265 12.24 22.38 10.23
C ARG A 265 13.66 22.42 10.75
N MET A 266 14.53 23.28 10.21
CA MET A 266 15.89 23.43 10.70
C MET A 266 15.96 23.89 12.17
N ARG A 267 15.01 24.71 12.65
CA ARG A 267 14.92 25.11 14.07
C ARG A 267 14.45 23.98 15.00
N HIS A 268 13.59 23.09 14.52
CA HIS A 268 12.96 22.06 15.35
C HIS A 268 13.65 20.68 15.25
N HIS A 269 13.79 20.17 14.03
CA HIS A 269 14.11 18.76 13.74
C HIS A 269 15.37 18.59 12.88
N GLY A 270 15.91 19.70 12.38
CA GLY A 270 17.00 19.69 11.43
C GLY A 270 16.53 19.41 10.01
N ARG A 271 17.37 18.71 9.26
CA ARG A 271 17.20 18.54 7.82
C ARG A 271 16.16 17.46 7.50
N ILE A 272 15.02 17.88 6.96
CA ILE A 272 14.02 16.98 6.37
C ILE A 272 14.12 17.06 4.83
N PRO A 273 14.47 15.97 4.13
CA PRO A 273 14.69 15.97 2.68
C PRO A 273 13.57 16.63 1.87
N MET A 274 12.31 16.31 2.19
CA MET A 274 11.15 16.83 1.45
C MET A 274 10.85 18.32 1.74
N CYS A 275 11.45 18.91 2.78
CA CYS A 275 11.40 20.37 2.99
C CYS A 275 12.61 21.07 2.35
N VAL A 276 13.74 20.39 2.21
CA VAL A 276 14.93 20.91 1.51
C VAL A 276 14.68 21.02 0.01
N ALA A 277 14.14 19.98 -0.61
CA ALA A 277 13.95 19.92 -2.06
C ALA A 277 13.18 21.13 -2.65
N PRO A 278 11.97 21.48 -2.18
CA PRO A 278 11.24 22.63 -2.72
C PRO A 278 11.95 23.96 -2.47
N TYR A 279 12.58 24.15 -1.31
CA TYR A 279 13.34 25.37 -1.03
C TYR A 279 14.54 25.49 -1.98
N ALA A 280 15.31 24.42 -2.11
CA ALA A 280 16.49 24.41 -2.96
C ALA A 280 16.16 24.59 -4.44
N LEU A 281 15.08 23.95 -4.93
CA LEU A 281 14.58 24.16 -6.29
C LEU A 281 14.14 25.60 -6.53
N SER A 282 13.29 26.14 -5.64
CA SER A 282 12.72 27.48 -5.83
C SER A 282 13.72 28.62 -5.67
N ALA A 283 14.79 28.40 -4.89
CA ALA A 283 15.87 29.36 -4.68
C ALA A 283 17.11 29.11 -5.56
N GLY A 284 17.12 28.07 -6.39
CA GLY A 284 18.27 27.74 -7.26
C GLY A 284 19.52 27.30 -6.49
N LEU A 285 19.37 26.62 -5.35
CA LEU A 285 20.45 26.25 -4.44
C LEU A 285 20.98 24.83 -4.72
N ALA A 286 21.82 24.68 -5.75
CA ALA A 286 22.44 23.40 -6.12
C ALA A 286 23.14 22.70 -4.93
N GLY A 287 23.83 23.49 -4.09
CA GLY A 287 24.51 22.97 -2.90
C GLY A 287 23.59 22.36 -1.83
N GLU A 288 22.33 22.79 -1.74
CA GLU A 288 21.35 22.15 -0.85
C GLU A 288 20.77 20.87 -1.47
N LEU A 289 20.53 20.86 -2.79
CA LEU A 289 20.10 19.64 -3.50
C LEU A 289 21.12 18.50 -3.38
N ALA A 290 22.42 18.81 -3.44
CA ALA A 290 23.50 17.84 -3.29
C ALA A 290 23.53 17.14 -1.91
N LYS A 291 22.82 17.66 -0.90
CA LYS A 291 22.71 17.08 0.45
C LYS A 291 21.56 16.08 0.59
N LEU A 292 20.68 15.96 -0.40
CA LEU A 292 19.62 14.95 -0.44
C LEU A 292 20.22 13.55 -0.67
N THR A 293 19.44 12.47 -0.72
CA THR A 293 20.00 11.14 -1.04
C THR A 293 20.32 11.05 -2.53
N ASP A 294 21.47 10.46 -2.91
CA ASP A 294 21.82 10.22 -4.30
C ASP A 294 20.99 9.08 -4.91
N GLY A 295 20.24 9.36 -5.97
CA GLY A 295 19.45 8.33 -6.65
C GLY A 295 20.29 7.27 -7.39
N GLU A 296 21.59 7.51 -7.61
CA GLU A 296 22.52 6.49 -8.13
C GLU A 296 23.23 5.70 -7.01
N ASP A 297 22.82 5.85 -5.75
CA ASP A 297 23.35 5.04 -4.65
C ASP A 297 23.16 3.54 -4.94
N LYS A 298 24.27 2.80 -4.85
CA LYS A 298 24.29 1.34 -5.06
C LYS A 298 23.38 0.60 -4.08
N ALA A 299 23.08 1.18 -2.92
CA ALA A 299 22.13 0.62 -1.97
C ALA A 299 20.73 0.40 -2.60
N TYR A 300 20.34 1.20 -3.60
CA TYR A 300 19.05 1.04 -4.28
C TYR A 300 18.95 -0.23 -5.12
N TRP A 301 20.06 -0.84 -5.53
CA TRP A 301 20.05 -2.15 -6.14
C TRP A 301 19.80 -3.30 -5.15
N THR A 302 19.89 -3.04 -3.84
CA THR A 302 19.63 -4.08 -2.85
C THR A 302 18.12 -4.27 -2.68
N PRO A 303 17.57 -5.47 -2.94
CA PRO A 303 16.16 -5.76 -2.68
C PRO A 303 15.92 -5.79 -1.16
N SER A 304 15.57 -4.63 -0.58
CA SER A 304 15.36 -4.48 0.86
C SER A 304 14.25 -3.49 1.15
N ASN A 305 13.16 -3.95 1.78
CA ASN A 305 12.01 -3.15 2.15
C ASN A 305 11.20 -3.86 3.25
N HIS A 306 9.93 -3.51 3.44
CA HIS A 306 9.06 -4.21 4.40
C HIS A 306 8.88 -5.69 4.05
N TYR A 307 8.81 -6.04 2.77
CA TYR A 307 8.60 -7.40 2.30
C TYR A 307 9.76 -8.32 2.70
N THR A 308 11.01 -7.92 2.46
CA THR A 308 12.17 -8.73 2.87
C THR A 308 12.32 -8.79 4.40
N ARG A 309 12.11 -7.66 5.10
CA ARG A 309 12.16 -7.59 6.57
C ARG A 309 11.11 -8.46 7.25
N ALA A 310 9.92 -8.60 6.66
CA ALA A 310 8.85 -9.41 7.22
C ALA A 310 9.04 -10.91 6.97
N LEU A 311 9.55 -11.30 5.79
CA LEU A 311 9.56 -12.71 5.35
C LEU A 311 10.90 -13.42 5.47
N VAL A 312 12.03 -12.70 5.42
CA VAL A 312 13.38 -13.31 5.36
C VAL A 312 14.36 -12.70 6.35
N ASP A 313 14.44 -11.36 6.44
CA ASP A 313 15.42 -10.64 7.27
C ASP A 313 14.91 -10.32 8.68
N PHE A 314 13.82 -10.97 9.10
CA PHE A 314 13.20 -10.72 10.39
C PHE A 314 14.14 -11.08 11.54
N LYS A 315 13.99 -10.35 12.65
CA LYS A 315 14.56 -10.74 13.94
C LYS A 315 13.60 -11.70 14.63
N ALA A 316 14.12 -12.79 15.17
CA ALA A 316 13.30 -13.81 15.82
C ALA A 316 12.40 -13.19 16.90
N ASP A 317 11.12 -13.56 16.89
CA ASP A 317 10.05 -13.13 17.79
C ASP A 317 9.76 -11.62 17.81
N GLN A 318 10.45 -10.84 16.98
CA GLN A 318 10.20 -9.41 16.84
C GLN A 318 9.17 -9.17 15.73
N PRO A 319 8.05 -8.48 16.02
CA PRO A 319 7.07 -8.16 15.00
C PRO A 319 7.62 -7.15 14.00
N ALA A 320 7.45 -7.44 12.71
CA ALA A 320 7.59 -6.50 11.61
C ALA A 320 6.19 -6.08 11.12
N SER A 321 5.94 -4.78 11.00
CA SER A 321 4.65 -4.31 10.48
C SER A 321 4.70 -4.25 8.95
N ALA A 322 3.62 -4.67 8.29
CA ALA A 322 3.39 -4.32 6.90
C ALA A 322 3.23 -2.79 6.78
N PRO A 323 3.68 -2.18 5.67
CA PRO A 323 3.52 -0.75 5.48
C PRO A 323 2.04 -0.43 5.31
N GLY A 324 1.54 0.49 6.13
CA GLY A 324 0.20 1.05 5.97
C GLY A 324 0.14 2.11 4.88
N PHE A 325 1.26 2.79 4.61
CA PHE A 325 1.38 3.95 3.72
C PHE A 325 2.54 3.77 2.75
N ALA A 326 2.46 4.42 1.59
CA ALA A 326 3.58 4.55 0.65
C ALA A 326 4.18 5.97 0.62
N ASP A 327 3.89 6.81 1.60
CA ASP A 327 4.32 8.22 1.61
C ASP A 327 5.82 8.38 1.64
N ASP A 328 6.54 7.56 2.42
CA ASP A 328 8.00 7.54 2.40
C ASP A 328 8.59 7.28 1.01
N GLN A 329 7.91 6.47 0.19
CA GLN A 329 8.32 6.20 -1.19
C GLN A 329 8.01 7.40 -2.10
N GLN A 330 6.84 8.03 -1.91
CA GLN A 330 6.45 9.23 -2.65
C GLN A 330 7.38 10.42 -2.32
N TYR A 331 7.68 10.68 -1.04
CA TYR A 331 8.65 11.70 -0.63
C TYR A 331 10.00 11.44 -1.28
N ARG A 332 10.49 10.19 -1.19
CA ARG A 332 11.75 9.78 -1.79
C ARG A 332 11.76 9.98 -3.29
N TYR A 333 10.66 9.67 -3.97
CA TYR A 333 10.51 9.96 -5.38
C TYR A 333 10.71 11.46 -5.66
N TYR A 334 9.91 12.33 -5.04
CA TYR A 334 9.95 13.76 -5.35
C TYR A 334 11.28 14.44 -5.03
N TYR A 335 11.92 14.14 -3.88
CA TYR A 335 13.22 14.74 -3.58
C TYR A 335 14.37 14.15 -4.40
N THR A 336 14.27 12.88 -4.84
CA THR A 336 15.30 12.26 -5.70
C THR A 336 15.22 12.82 -7.12
N ILE A 337 14.02 13.00 -7.66
CA ILE A 337 13.82 13.68 -8.97
C ILE A 337 14.29 15.13 -8.90
N ALA A 338 14.02 15.84 -7.79
CA ALA A 338 14.53 17.19 -7.56
C ALA A 338 16.07 17.24 -7.58
N ARG A 339 16.73 16.38 -6.80
CA ARG A 339 18.20 16.28 -6.79
C ARG A 339 18.78 15.94 -8.16
N SER A 340 18.09 15.07 -8.90
CA SER A 340 18.57 14.53 -10.18
C SER A 340 18.24 15.42 -11.38
N GLY A 341 17.75 16.64 -11.15
CA GLY A 341 17.45 17.61 -12.20
C GLY A 341 16.32 17.16 -13.13
N GLY A 342 15.26 16.55 -12.58
CA GLY A 342 14.11 16.10 -13.38
C GLY A 342 14.32 14.77 -14.10
N LYS A 343 15.33 13.99 -13.70
CA LYS A 343 15.60 12.65 -14.26
C LYS A 343 15.34 11.59 -13.22
N LEU A 344 14.97 10.40 -13.66
CA LEU A 344 14.89 9.21 -12.81
C LEU A 344 16.22 8.43 -12.87
N PRO A 345 17.04 8.41 -11.81
CA PRO A 345 18.27 7.62 -11.76
C PRO A 345 18.03 6.12 -11.93
N ARG A 346 18.98 5.39 -12.53
CA ARG A 346 18.77 3.97 -12.90
C ARG A 346 18.69 3.07 -11.66
N ALA A 347 19.57 3.28 -10.67
CA ALA A 347 19.52 2.50 -9.43
C ALA A 347 18.20 2.73 -8.68
N PHE A 348 17.77 3.99 -8.58
CA PHE A 348 16.50 4.33 -7.96
C PHE A 348 15.28 3.81 -8.74
N ALA A 349 15.34 3.75 -10.07
CA ALA A 349 14.29 3.12 -10.89
C ALA A 349 14.06 1.65 -10.50
N PHE A 350 15.13 0.87 -10.31
CA PHE A 350 15.01 -0.52 -9.85
C PHE A 350 14.32 -0.57 -8.48
N LYS A 351 14.72 0.31 -7.56
CA LYS A 351 14.12 0.38 -6.22
C LYS A 351 12.62 0.66 -6.27
N LEU A 352 12.19 1.62 -7.09
CA LEU A 352 10.78 1.95 -7.27
C LEU A 352 9.97 0.76 -7.79
N ILE A 353 10.50 0.05 -8.79
CA ILE A 353 9.85 -1.14 -9.36
C ILE A 353 9.74 -2.23 -8.29
N TYR A 354 10.83 -2.51 -7.58
CA TYR A 354 10.86 -3.54 -6.55
C TYR A 354 9.88 -3.25 -5.42
N ASP A 355 9.85 -2.01 -4.92
CA ASP A 355 8.95 -1.62 -3.83
C ASP A 355 7.47 -1.69 -4.24
N ALA A 356 7.12 -1.11 -5.39
CA ALA A 356 5.75 -1.12 -5.89
C ALA A 356 5.22 -2.54 -6.16
N TYR A 357 6.09 -3.44 -6.62
CA TYR A 357 5.70 -4.83 -6.92
C TYR A 357 5.60 -5.69 -5.65
N THR A 358 6.52 -5.54 -4.70
CA THR A 358 6.65 -6.50 -3.59
C THR A 358 5.92 -6.11 -2.31
N GLU A 359 5.74 -4.83 -1.99
CA GLU A 359 5.09 -4.46 -0.72
C GLU A 359 3.63 -4.93 -0.65
N ARG A 360 2.93 -4.87 -1.79
CA ARG A 360 1.56 -5.36 -1.94
C ARG A 360 1.42 -6.86 -1.64
N MET A 361 2.48 -7.63 -1.86
CA MET A 361 2.48 -9.08 -1.63
C MET A 361 2.30 -9.43 -0.15
N LEU A 362 2.75 -8.57 0.78
CA LEU A 362 2.51 -8.79 2.21
C LEU A 362 1.03 -8.86 2.54
N TYR A 363 0.21 -7.99 1.92
CA TYR A 363 -1.22 -8.04 2.14
C TYR A 363 -1.87 -9.28 1.50
N GLY A 364 -1.26 -9.80 0.43
CA GLY A 364 -1.60 -11.11 -0.14
C GLY A 364 -1.28 -12.27 0.82
N CYS A 365 -0.11 -12.26 1.47
CA CYS A 365 0.26 -13.27 2.47
C CYS A 365 -0.71 -13.30 3.67
N TYR A 366 -1.23 -12.14 4.07
CA TYR A 366 -2.21 -12.01 5.15
C TYR A 366 -3.62 -12.53 4.75
N SER A 367 -4.01 -12.36 3.49
CA SER A 367 -5.36 -12.65 2.99
C SER A 367 -5.50 -14.10 2.50
N ASP A 368 -5.69 -15.03 3.43
CA ASP A 368 -5.70 -16.47 3.18
C ASP A 368 -7.07 -17.08 2.80
N ASP A 369 -8.19 -16.39 3.04
CA ASP A 369 -9.54 -16.90 2.78
C ASP A 369 -10.20 -16.40 1.48
N ALA A 370 -9.65 -15.38 0.81
CA ALA A 370 -10.11 -15.00 -0.55
C ALA A 370 -9.10 -14.08 -1.25
N PRO A 371 -9.13 -14.02 -2.59
CA PRO A 371 -8.35 -13.06 -3.37
C PRO A 371 -8.58 -11.63 -2.90
N VAL A 372 -7.54 -10.82 -2.95
CA VAL A 372 -7.65 -9.40 -2.66
C VAL A 372 -7.85 -8.64 -3.98
N PRO A 373 -8.92 -7.85 -4.14
CA PRO A 373 -9.07 -7.01 -5.32
C PRO A 373 -7.85 -6.08 -5.53
N PRO A 374 -7.49 -5.76 -6.78
CA PRO A 374 -6.40 -4.83 -7.06
C PRO A 374 -6.72 -3.46 -6.50
N GLY A 375 -5.69 -2.73 -6.08
CA GLY A 375 -5.83 -1.40 -5.49
C GLY A 375 -6.40 -1.37 -4.07
N ILE A 376 -6.70 -2.52 -3.45
CA ILE A 376 -7.08 -2.63 -2.04
C ILE A 376 -5.86 -3.00 -1.19
N ASN A 377 -5.63 -2.30 -0.08
CA ASN A 377 -4.50 -2.54 0.81
C ASN A 377 -4.91 -2.46 2.30
N SER A 378 -3.94 -2.69 3.18
CA SER A 378 -4.08 -2.65 4.63
C SER A 378 -4.64 -1.34 5.16
N PHE A 379 -5.47 -1.43 6.19
CA PHE A 379 -5.89 -0.27 6.98
C PHE A 379 -4.85 0.05 8.05
N ASP A 380 -4.32 1.27 8.00
CA ASP A 380 -3.26 1.79 8.86
C ASP A 380 -3.61 1.76 10.36
N LEU A 381 -4.87 2.01 10.71
CA LEU A 381 -5.35 1.92 12.10
C LEU A 381 -5.41 0.47 12.63
N HIS A 382 -5.22 -0.52 11.75
CA HIS A 382 -5.19 -1.95 12.05
C HIS A 382 -3.98 -2.63 11.39
N PRO A 383 -2.74 -2.27 11.79
CA PRO A 383 -1.54 -2.70 11.08
C PRO A 383 -1.36 -4.21 11.18
N TYR A 384 -1.09 -4.85 10.05
CA TYR A 384 -0.78 -6.28 10.00
C TYR A 384 0.67 -6.51 10.38
N ARG A 385 0.89 -7.52 11.23
CA ARG A 385 2.22 -7.85 11.75
C ARG A 385 2.65 -9.21 11.26
N PHE A 386 3.95 -9.34 11.03
CA PHE A 386 4.64 -10.56 10.68
C PHE A 386 5.61 -10.90 11.80
N VAL A 387 5.65 -12.17 12.20
CA VAL A 387 6.55 -12.71 13.22
C VAL A 387 7.13 -13.99 12.69
N ASN A 388 8.46 -14.13 12.74
CA ASN A 388 9.16 -15.33 12.30
C ASN A 388 8.84 -15.74 10.85
N GLY A 389 8.72 -14.76 9.95
CA GLY A 389 8.50 -15.01 8.52
C GLY A 389 7.06 -15.33 8.14
N LYS A 390 6.07 -15.10 9.00
CA LYS A 390 4.64 -15.34 8.69
C LYS A 390 3.73 -14.30 9.33
N PRO A 391 2.50 -14.10 8.82
CA PRO A 391 1.51 -13.28 9.51
C PRO A 391 1.32 -13.74 10.97
N ALA A 392 1.28 -12.79 11.90
CA ALA A 392 0.98 -13.04 13.30
C ALA A 392 -0.45 -13.58 13.48
N ASP A 393 -1.31 -13.23 12.53
CA ASP A 393 -2.68 -13.70 12.36
C ASP A 393 -3.07 -13.57 10.89
N TYR A 394 -4.11 -14.29 10.48
CA TYR A 394 -4.59 -14.34 9.10
C TYR A 394 -5.98 -13.72 8.97
N ARG A 395 -6.37 -13.31 7.77
CA ARG A 395 -7.69 -12.71 7.53
C ARG A 395 -8.83 -13.65 7.91
N SER A 396 -8.68 -14.94 7.62
CA SER A 396 -9.65 -15.98 7.97
C SER A 396 -9.85 -16.17 9.48
N ASP A 397 -8.91 -15.73 10.32
CA ASP A 397 -9.04 -15.84 11.77
C ASP A 397 -10.14 -14.91 12.33
N ARG A 398 -10.62 -13.93 11.52
CA ARG A 398 -11.75 -12.99 11.75
C ARG A 398 -11.93 -12.47 13.19
N LYS A 399 -10.85 -12.39 13.95
CA LYS A 399 -10.79 -11.77 15.28
C LYS A 399 -9.72 -10.69 15.24
N GLY A 400 -10.10 -9.52 14.75
CA GLY A 400 -9.43 -8.27 15.04
C GLY A 400 -9.30 -8.05 16.54
N ARG A 401 -8.60 -6.99 16.93
CA ARG A 401 -8.47 -6.62 18.34
C ARG A 401 -9.88 -6.54 18.95
N LEU A 402 -10.09 -7.18 20.10
CA LEU A 402 -11.40 -7.29 20.77
C LEU A 402 -12.44 -8.20 20.07
N GLY A 403 -12.04 -9.09 19.15
CA GLY A 403 -12.93 -10.07 18.51
C GLY A 403 -13.81 -9.49 17.40
N ARG A 404 -13.52 -8.29 16.91
CA ARG A 404 -14.24 -7.64 15.79
C ARG A 404 -13.71 -8.10 14.43
N PRO A 405 -14.50 -8.07 13.35
CA PRO A 405 -14.00 -8.31 11.99
C PRO A 405 -12.84 -7.35 11.66
N ARG A 406 -11.82 -7.83 10.94
CA ARG A 406 -10.75 -6.97 10.45
C ARG A 406 -11.18 -6.28 9.15
N PRO A 407 -10.87 -4.98 8.97
CA PRO A 407 -11.13 -4.26 7.74
C PRO A 407 -10.60 -4.99 6.51
N THR A 408 -11.40 -5.00 5.45
CA THR A 408 -11.10 -5.63 4.16
C THR A 408 -10.36 -4.71 3.20
N GLY A 409 -10.22 -3.43 3.53
CA GLY A 409 -9.52 -2.46 2.70
C GLY A 409 -9.45 -1.06 3.32
N SER A 410 -8.62 -0.21 2.71
CA SER A 410 -8.41 1.17 3.14
C SER A 410 -8.06 2.08 1.97
N ARG A 411 -8.29 3.39 2.19
CA ARG A 411 -7.81 4.54 1.41
C ARG A 411 -6.33 4.52 1.00
N MET A 412 -5.50 3.65 1.60
CA MET A 412 -4.06 3.58 1.33
C MET A 412 -3.68 2.71 0.11
N GLY A 413 -4.58 1.85 -0.36
CA GLY A 413 -4.34 1.10 -1.60
C GLY A 413 -4.02 1.98 -2.81
N PRO A 414 -4.75 3.10 -3.02
CA PRO A 414 -4.41 4.14 -3.99
C PRO A 414 -2.98 4.70 -3.92
N GLN A 415 -2.35 4.78 -2.75
CA GLN A 415 -0.94 5.22 -2.65
C GLN A 415 0.01 4.24 -3.34
N ASN A 416 -0.20 2.93 -3.15
CA ASN A 416 0.58 1.91 -3.86
C ASN A 416 0.32 1.97 -5.37
N MET A 417 -0.91 2.28 -5.80
CA MET A 417 -1.25 2.42 -7.22
C MET A 417 -0.47 3.55 -7.90
N ILE A 418 -0.24 4.68 -7.20
CA ILE A 418 0.64 5.76 -7.68
C ILE A 418 2.04 5.20 -7.97
N MET A 419 2.60 4.46 -7.01
CA MET A 419 3.94 3.86 -7.14
C MET A 419 4.00 2.82 -8.26
N CYS A 420 2.95 2.02 -8.45
CA CYS A 420 2.83 1.11 -9.60
C CYS A 420 2.89 1.88 -10.92
N GLY A 421 2.20 3.02 -11.03
CA GLY A 421 2.23 3.86 -12.22
C GLY A 421 3.61 4.44 -12.54
N ILE A 422 4.34 4.88 -11.51
CA ILE A 422 5.74 5.35 -11.66
C ILE A 422 6.66 4.18 -12.05
N ALA A 423 6.49 3.01 -11.43
CA ALA A 423 7.26 1.81 -11.76
C ALA A 423 7.05 1.34 -13.21
N LEU A 424 5.81 1.41 -13.73
CA LEU A 424 5.51 1.11 -15.14
C LEU A 424 6.25 2.04 -16.10
N GLN A 425 6.32 3.33 -15.77
CA GLN A 425 7.08 4.31 -16.54
C GLN A 425 8.59 4.01 -16.46
N ALA A 426 9.09 3.61 -15.29
CA ALA A 426 10.48 3.21 -15.09
C ALA A 426 10.87 1.98 -15.92
N LEU A 427 10.02 0.95 -15.97
CA LEU A 427 10.21 -0.24 -16.82
C LEU A 427 10.25 0.12 -18.30
N ARG A 428 9.43 1.07 -18.75
CA ARG A 428 9.47 1.58 -20.13
C ARG A 428 10.74 2.37 -20.40
N ALA A 429 11.18 3.22 -19.46
CA ALA A 429 12.38 4.02 -19.61
C ALA A 429 13.67 3.18 -19.56
N TYR A 430 13.63 2.06 -18.83
CA TYR A 430 14.76 1.15 -18.64
C TYR A 430 14.37 -0.32 -18.88
N PRO A 431 14.14 -0.73 -20.14
CA PRO A 431 13.79 -2.12 -20.43
C PRO A 431 14.89 -3.11 -20.00
N GLY A 432 14.49 -4.23 -19.42
CA GLY A 432 15.37 -5.28 -18.91
C GLY A 432 16.11 -4.92 -17.62
N LEU A 433 15.74 -3.82 -16.96
CA LEU A 433 16.32 -3.40 -15.68
C LEU A 433 16.08 -4.45 -14.58
N TRP A 434 14.92 -5.12 -14.63
CA TRP A 434 14.56 -6.16 -13.68
C TRP A 434 15.50 -7.37 -13.81
N GLU A 435 15.68 -7.93 -15.02
CA GLU A 435 16.61 -9.05 -15.23
C GLU A 435 18.07 -8.67 -15.04
N GLN A 436 18.44 -7.43 -15.36
CA GLN A 436 19.82 -6.95 -15.19
C GLN A 436 20.31 -7.16 -13.76
N ARG A 437 19.46 -6.92 -12.76
CA ARG A 437 19.81 -7.13 -11.35
C ARG A 437 20.31 -8.54 -11.06
N ARG A 438 19.71 -9.57 -11.68
CA ARG A 438 20.17 -10.95 -11.52
C ARG A 438 21.52 -11.14 -12.20
N LYS A 439 21.65 -10.68 -13.44
CA LYS A 439 22.88 -10.83 -14.24
C LYS A 439 24.09 -10.23 -13.52
N ASP A 440 23.93 -9.09 -12.87
CA ASP A 440 25.03 -8.36 -12.26
C ASP A 440 25.47 -8.92 -10.90
N HIS A 441 24.57 -9.62 -10.18
CA HIS A 441 24.84 -10.04 -8.79
C HIS A 441 24.83 -11.55 -8.54
N ALA A 442 24.15 -12.32 -9.38
CA ALA A 442 24.01 -13.76 -9.24
C ALA A 442 23.93 -14.43 -10.63
N PRO A 443 24.94 -14.22 -11.50
CA PRO A 443 24.92 -14.78 -12.86
C PRO A 443 24.91 -16.32 -12.87
N ASP A 444 25.57 -16.95 -11.89
CA ASP A 444 25.78 -18.40 -11.82
C ASP A 444 24.66 -19.17 -11.11
N ASP A 445 23.81 -18.46 -10.37
CA ASP A 445 22.66 -19.06 -9.69
C ASP A 445 21.64 -19.58 -10.70
N LEU A 446 21.02 -20.72 -10.39
CA LEU A 446 19.93 -21.26 -11.20
C LEU A 446 18.70 -20.36 -11.03
N LEU A 447 18.33 -19.60 -12.06
CA LEU A 447 17.09 -18.83 -12.07
C LEU A 447 15.92 -19.80 -11.82
N VAL A 448 15.09 -19.57 -10.81
CA VAL A 448 13.82 -20.26 -10.58
C VAL A 448 12.72 -19.24 -10.87
N PRO A 449 12.00 -19.36 -12.00
CA PRO A 449 10.98 -18.39 -12.34
C PRO A 449 9.85 -18.44 -11.31
N VAL A 450 9.43 -17.27 -10.85
CA VAL A 450 8.19 -17.09 -10.10
C VAL A 450 7.09 -16.90 -11.14
N VAL A 451 6.16 -17.85 -11.22
CA VAL A 451 5.08 -17.86 -12.21
C VAL A 451 3.75 -17.73 -11.48
N GLU A 452 3.02 -16.68 -11.81
CA GLU A 452 1.69 -16.46 -11.28
C GLU A 452 0.79 -15.83 -12.35
N PRO A 453 -0.34 -16.48 -12.69
CA PRO A 453 -1.25 -15.94 -13.68
C PRO A 453 -1.83 -14.62 -13.17
N VAL A 454 -1.76 -13.59 -14.03
CA VAL A 454 -2.47 -12.34 -13.78
C VAL A 454 -3.96 -12.59 -14.02
N PRO A 455 -4.86 -12.28 -13.06
CA PRO A 455 -6.27 -12.66 -13.14
C PRO A 455 -7.07 -12.21 -14.39
N HIS A 456 -6.57 -11.25 -15.18
CA HIS A 456 -7.20 -10.74 -16.43
C HIS A 456 -6.40 -10.88 -17.69
N ALA A 457 -5.17 -11.37 -17.59
CA ALA A 457 -4.49 -11.86 -18.77
C ALA A 457 -5.27 -13.09 -19.27
N GLY A 458 -5.69 -13.10 -20.54
CA GLY A 458 -6.35 -14.27 -21.13
C GLY A 458 -5.53 -15.55 -20.90
N SER A 459 -6.19 -16.72 -20.94
CA SER A 459 -5.59 -18.03 -20.67
C SER A 459 -4.32 -18.33 -21.49
N GLU A 460 -4.14 -17.69 -22.64
CA GLU A 460 -2.95 -17.83 -23.49
C GLU A 460 -1.65 -17.35 -22.81
N GLN A 461 -1.69 -16.34 -21.93
CA GLN A 461 -0.50 -15.92 -21.15
C GLN A 461 -0.24 -16.82 -19.93
N ALA A 462 -1.25 -17.55 -19.44
CA ALA A 462 -1.10 -18.52 -18.36
C ALA A 462 -0.48 -19.85 -18.85
N GLU A 463 -0.66 -20.18 -20.13
CA GLU A 463 -0.10 -21.39 -20.76
C GLU A 463 1.24 -21.14 -21.47
N GLN A 464 1.53 -19.92 -21.92
CA GLN A 464 2.80 -19.58 -22.55
C GLN A 464 3.92 -19.45 -21.50
N ALA A 465 4.51 -20.62 -21.22
CA ALA A 465 5.75 -20.88 -20.51
C ALA A 465 5.69 -20.77 -18.98
N GLN A 466 5.12 -21.80 -18.33
CA GLN A 466 5.79 -22.34 -17.14
C GLN A 466 7.21 -22.76 -17.56
N ALA A 467 8.14 -21.82 -17.60
CA ALA A 467 9.55 -22.15 -17.71
C ALA A 467 9.89 -22.91 -16.42
N TRP A 468 10.36 -24.15 -16.55
CA TRP A 468 10.88 -24.91 -15.43
C TRP A 468 12.40 -24.91 -15.54
N SER A 469 13.06 -24.58 -14.45
CA SER A 469 14.52 -24.57 -14.42
C SER A 469 15.03 -25.93 -14.01
N ARG A 470 15.95 -26.48 -14.80
CA ARG A 470 16.35 -27.88 -14.71
C ARG A 470 17.73 -28.04 -14.09
N GLU A 471 17.84 -28.95 -13.13
CA GLU A 471 19.07 -29.45 -12.55
C GLU A 471 19.14 -30.98 -12.71
N VAL A 472 20.33 -31.51 -13.03
CA VAL A 472 20.52 -32.94 -13.30
C VAL A 472 21.63 -33.48 -12.41
N ASN A 473 21.37 -34.58 -11.73
CA ASN A 473 22.37 -35.27 -10.91
C ASN A 473 23.14 -36.32 -11.70
N ALA A 474 24.27 -36.78 -11.15
CA ALA A 474 25.16 -37.77 -11.76
C ALA A 474 24.49 -39.12 -12.05
N ASP A 475 23.47 -39.50 -11.29
CA ASP A 475 22.66 -40.71 -11.49
C ASP A 475 21.56 -40.55 -12.56
N GLY A 476 21.44 -39.36 -13.14
CA GLY A 476 20.48 -39.03 -14.18
C GLY A 476 19.06 -38.74 -13.67
N ALA A 477 18.84 -38.63 -12.35
CA ALA A 477 17.61 -38.02 -11.84
C ALA A 477 17.58 -36.53 -12.23
N ILE A 478 16.38 -36.01 -12.42
CA ILE A 478 16.16 -34.62 -12.84
C ILE A 478 15.30 -33.93 -11.79
N LEU A 479 15.73 -32.74 -11.38
CA LEU A 479 14.89 -31.82 -10.61
C LEU A 479 14.57 -30.62 -11.47
N GLU A 480 13.29 -30.29 -11.57
CA GLU A 480 12.85 -29.06 -12.21
C GLU A 480 12.16 -28.16 -11.20
N PHE A 481 12.43 -26.86 -11.26
CA PHE A 481 11.98 -25.87 -10.30
C PHE A 481 11.15 -24.77 -10.97
N CYS A 482 10.05 -24.43 -10.30
CA CYS A 482 9.26 -23.23 -10.53
C CYS A 482 8.78 -22.75 -9.16
N SER A 483 8.57 -21.46 -8.97
CA SER A 483 7.96 -20.91 -7.77
C SER A 483 6.62 -20.29 -8.12
N GLY A 484 5.63 -20.40 -7.22
CA GLY A 484 4.50 -19.49 -7.18
C GLY A 484 4.63 -18.58 -5.97
N ARG A 485 3.70 -17.64 -5.77
CA ARG A 485 3.77 -16.77 -4.58
C ARG A 485 3.77 -17.56 -3.27
N THR A 486 2.98 -18.63 -3.17
CA THR A 486 2.73 -19.35 -1.92
C THR A 486 3.54 -20.61 -1.73
N ALA A 487 4.22 -21.12 -2.78
CA ALA A 487 4.90 -22.40 -2.72
C ALA A 487 6.06 -22.52 -3.71
N LEU A 488 7.06 -23.31 -3.33
CA LEU A 488 8.04 -23.83 -4.27
C LEU A 488 7.48 -25.10 -4.92
N ARG A 489 7.49 -25.16 -6.24
CA ARG A 489 7.11 -26.34 -7.00
C ARG A 489 8.34 -27.06 -7.52
N VAL A 490 8.38 -28.36 -7.31
CA VAL A 490 9.49 -29.23 -7.71
C VAL A 490 8.95 -30.40 -8.51
N ARG A 491 9.50 -30.67 -9.68
CA ARG A 491 9.25 -31.91 -10.42
C ARG A 491 10.45 -32.81 -10.28
N CYS A 492 10.23 -34.03 -9.78
CA CYS A 492 11.27 -35.03 -9.68
C CYS A 492 11.10 -36.07 -10.78
N GLY A 493 11.97 -36.04 -11.80
CA GLY A 493 12.03 -37.02 -12.86
C GLY A 493 12.92 -38.20 -12.47
N LEU A 494 12.31 -39.36 -12.26
CA LEU A 494 12.96 -40.59 -11.78
C LEU A 494 12.80 -41.74 -12.78
N LYS A 495 13.87 -42.52 -12.98
CA LYS A 495 13.79 -43.80 -13.70
C LYS A 495 13.15 -44.87 -12.82
N ALA A 496 12.69 -45.96 -13.43
CA ALA A 496 12.15 -47.11 -12.70
C ALA A 496 13.15 -47.62 -11.64
N GLY A 497 12.68 -47.78 -10.40
CA GLY A 497 13.51 -48.23 -9.27
C GLY A 497 14.40 -47.16 -8.63
N GLN A 498 14.42 -45.93 -9.16
CA GLN A 498 15.22 -44.83 -8.62
C GLN A 498 14.49 -44.09 -7.50
N SER A 499 15.23 -43.56 -6.53
CA SER A 499 14.76 -42.62 -5.52
C SER A 499 15.56 -41.32 -5.59
N ALA A 500 15.03 -40.25 -5.01
CA ALA A 500 15.77 -39.00 -4.84
C ALA A 500 15.67 -38.51 -3.40
N ARG A 501 16.77 -37.94 -2.91
CA ARG A 501 16.80 -37.22 -1.65
C ARG A 501 17.65 -35.96 -1.78
N PHE A 502 17.10 -34.83 -1.38
CA PHE A 502 17.77 -33.53 -1.47
C PHE A 502 17.28 -32.61 -0.37
N LYS A 503 18.08 -31.59 -0.04
CA LYS A 503 17.73 -30.55 0.93
C LYS A 503 17.53 -29.21 0.25
N LEU A 504 16.52 -28.48 0.67
CA LEU A 504 16.24 -27.11 0.26
C LEU A 504 16.45 -26.19 1.45
N PHE A 505 17.39 -25.28 1.36
CA PHE A 505 17.72 -24.30 2.38
C PHE A 505 17.02 -22.97 2.09
N GLY A 506 16.51 -22.34 3.15
CA GLY A 506 15.79 -21.07 3.10
C GLY A 506 16.65 -19.85 2.75
N ARG A 507 17.97 -20.02 2.66
CA ARG A 507 18.92 -19.00 2.22
C ARG A 507 19.98 -19.59 1.29
N ALA A 508 20.73 -18.72 0.63
CA ALA A 508 21.90 -19.08 -0.16
C ALA A 508 22.97 -19.81 0.67
N ASP A 509 23.86 -20.51 -0.02
CA ASP A 509 25.05 -21.17 0.52
C ASP A 509 24.76 -22.20 1.63
N GLY A 510 23.57 -22.82 1.57
CA GLY A 510 23.13 -23.84 2.51
C GLY A 510 22.81 -23.33 3.92
N GLN A 511 22.40 -22.07 4.05
CA GLN A 511 22.09 -21.43 5.33
C GLN A 511 20.57 -21.35 5.61
N GLY A 512 20.22 -21.08 6.88
CA GLY A 512 18.84 -20.93 7.34
C GLY A 512 18.13 -22.26 7.61
N GLY A 513 16.82 -22.18 7.89
CA GLY A 513 15.96 -23.36 8.01
C GLY A 513 15.92 -24.14 6.69
N TRP A 514 15.64 -25.44 6.76
CA TRP A 514 15.65 -26.28 5.56
C TRP A 514 14.52 -27.31 5.55
N ALA A 515 14.24 -27.84 4.37
CA ALA A 515 13.37 -28.98 4.14
C ALA A 515 14.16 -30.13 3.48
N ASP A 516 14.15 -31.32 4.08
CA ASP A 516 14.71 -32.56 3.52
C ASP A 516 13.61 -33.31 2.82
N VAL A 517 13.73 -33.40 1.50
CA VAL A 517 12.75 -34.00 0.60
C VAL A 517 13.25 -35.38 0.21
N SER A 518 12.45 -36.40 0.47
CA SER A 518 12.70 -37.77 0.06
C SER A 518 11.57 -38.25 -0.85
N VAL A 519 11.92 -38.72 -2.04
CA VAL A 519 11.01 -39.35 -3.01
C VAL A 519 11.45 -40.80 -3.16
N GLY A 520 10.65 -41.72 -2.63
CA GLY A 520 10.90 -43.17 -2.70
C GLY A 520 10.72 -43.72 -4.11
N ALA A 521 11.25 -44.92 -4.37
CA ALA A 521 11.06 -45.62 -5.64
C ALA A 521 9.59 -46.05 -5.88
N ASP A 522 8.81 -46.11 -4.79
CA ASP A 522 7.36 -46.31 -4.78
C ASP A 522 6.57 -44.99 -4.96
N HIS A 523 7.27 -43.88 -5.22
CA HIS A 523 6.74 -42.53 -5.40
C HIS A 523 6.12 -41.93 -4.13
N ARG A 524 6.37 -42.53 -2.96
CA ARG A 524 6.01 -41.91 -1.69
C ARG A 524 6.94 -40.74 -1.40
N VAL A 525 6.34 -39.65 -0.97
CA VAL A 525 7.06 -38.42 -0.65
C VAL A 525 7.02 -38.19 0.84
N ALA A 526 8.17 -37.85 1.40
CA ALA A 526 8.30 -37.32 2.75
C ALA A 526 9.09 -36.01 2.71
N VAL A 527 8.58 -34.97 3.36
CA VAL A 527 9.27 -33.71 3.55
C VAL A 527 9.28 -33.34 5.02
N VAL A 528 10.46 -33.16 5.59
CA VAL A 528 10.65 -32.80 7.01
C VAL A 528 11.54 -31.57 7.12
N ASN A 529 11.26 -30.69 8.08
CA ASN A 529 12.11 -29.52 8.33
C ASN A 529 13.34 -29.87 9.16
N ASP A 530 14.14 -28.86 9.48
CA ASP A 530 15.35 -28.95 10.31
C ASP A 530 15.11 -29.37 11.76
N LYS A 531 13.85 -29.39 12.20
CA LYS A 531 13.40 -29.88 13.51
C LYS A 531 12.78 -31.28 13.46
N GLY A 532 12.72 -31.91 12.28
CA GLY A 532 12.07 -33.20 12.07
C GLY A 532 10.54 -33.12 12.01
N GLU A 533 9.95 -31.93 11.90
CA GLU A 533 8.51 -31.74 11.77
C GLU A 533 8.09 -31.94 10.31
N ALA A 534 6.95 -32.58 10.09
CA ALA A 534 6.42 -32.80 8.75
C ALA A 534 6.02 -31.47 8.08
N VAL A 535 6.60 -31.19 6.92
CA VAL A 535 6.25 -30.07 6.06
C VAL A 535 5.03 -30.48 5.22
N LYS A 536 3.95 -29.69 5.26
CA LYS A 536 2.78 -29.99 4.42
C LYS A 536 3.21 -29.91 2.96
N THR A 537 2.77 -30.88 2.17
CA THR A 537 3.03 -30.91 0.73
C THR A 537 1.80 -31.43 0.02
N SER A 538 1.59 -30.97 -1.21
CA SER A 538 0.59 -31.55 -2.11
C SER A 538 1.28 -32.22 -3.28
N LEU A 539 0.69 -33.34 -3.72
CA LEU A 539 1.12 -34.12 -4.86
C LEU A 539 0.07 -33.94 -5.96
N ALA A 540 0.50 -33.53 -7.15
CA ALA A 540 -0.35 -33.62 -8.34
C ALA A 540 -0.25 -35.02 -8.96
N ALA A 541 -1.09 -35.32 -9.96
CA ALA A 541 -1.08 -36.60 -10.64
C ALA A 541 0.32 -36.93 -11.20
N VAL A 542 0.80 -38.14 -10.94
CA VAL A 542 2.08 -38.63 -11.47
C VAL A 542 1.94 -38.84 -12.97
N ASP A 543 2.72 -38.09 -13.75
CA ASP A 543 2.81 -38.35 -15.19
C ASP A 543 3.74 -39.56 -15.41
N SER A 544 3.25 -40.50 -16.22
CA SER A 544 3.93 -41.74 -16.60
C SER A 544 4.15 -41.84 -18.11
N SER A 545 4.33 -40.70 -18.78
CA SER A 545 4.71 -40.63 -20.19
C SER A 545 6.16 -41.13 -20.42
N GLY A 546 6.33 -42.44 -20.64
CA GLY A 546 7.60 -43.06 -21.04
C GLY A 546 8.36 -43.81 -19.93
N ARG A 547 9.69 -43.94 -20.07
CA ARG A 547 10.57 -44.68 -19.11
C ARG A 547 10.92 -43.88 -17.84
N THR A 548 10.60 -42.58 -17.81
CA THR A 548 10.83 -41.67 -16.68
C THR A 548 9.49 -41.26 -16.11
N ARG A 549 9.30 -41.41 -14.81
CA ARG A 549 8.12 -40.94 -14.08
C ARG A 549 8.42 -39.58 -13.46
N VAL A 550 7.45 -38.67 -13.52
CA VAL A 550 7.58 -37.33 -12.93
C VAL A 550 6.70 -37.24 -11.70
N VAL A 551 7.32 -36.96 -10.54
CA VAL A 551 6.62 -36.73 -9.28
C VAL A 551 6.55 -35.22 -9.02
N PRO A 552 5.38 -34.58 -9.23
CA PRO A 552 5.19 -33.16 -8.96
C PRO A 552 4.92 -32.92 -7.47
N LEU A 553 5.70 -32.02 -6.89
CA LEU A 553 5.68 -31.64 -5.48
C LEU A 553 5.37 -30.15 -5.39
N GLU A 554 4.42 -29.77 -4.54
CA GLU A 554 4.25 -28.39 -4.11
C GLU A 554 4.54 -28.28 -2.61
N ILE A 555 5.51 -27.44 -2.26
CA ILE A 555 5.99 -27.21 -0.90
C ILE A 555 5.62 -25.78 -0.50
N PRO A 556 4.51 -25.57 0.23
CA PRO A 556 4.08 -24.25 0.69
C PRO A 556 5.14 -23.56 1.54
N TYR A 557 5.28 -22.25 1.37
CA TYR A 557 6.19 -21.43 2.16
C TYR A 557 5.71 -21.24 3.60
N THR A 558 6.63 -20.84 4.48
CA THR A 558 6.40 -20.68 5.93
C THR A 558 5.22 -19.75 6.25
N PHE A 559 5.00 -18.72 5.42
CA PHE A 559 3.89 -17.79 5.64
C PHE A 559 2.50 -18.36 5.33
N VAL A 560 2.39 -19.55 4.72
CA VAL A 560 1.09 -20.17 4.43
C VAL A 560 0.47 -20.70 5.71
N LYS A 561 -0.83 -20.46 5.92
CA LYS A 561 -1.52 -20.80 7.16
C LYS A 561 -1.37 -22.29 7.51
N GLY A 562 -0.86 -22.54 8.72
CA GLY A 562 -0.65 -23.87 9.26
C GLY A 562 0.54 -24.63 8.65
N GLN A 563 1.43 -23.99 7.90
CA GLN A 563 2.70 -24.55 7.46
C GLN A 563 3.75 -24.45 8.59
N VAL A 564 4.54 -25.49 8.78
CA VAL A 564 5.69 -25.45 9.70
C VAL A 564 6.86 -24.69 9.05
N PRO A 565 7.71 -23.99 9.83
CA PRO A 565 8.80 -23.20 9.28
C PRO A 565 9.81 -24.04 8.50
N TRP A 566 10.21 -23.54 7.34
CA TRP A 566 11.39 -23.99 6.59
C TRP A 566 12.00 -22.80 5.82
N ALA A 567 11.27 -22.26 4.84
CA ALA A 567 11.69 -21.13 4.00
C ALA A 567 10.50 -20.27 3.53
N ASN A 568 10.82 -19.07 3.03
CA ASN A 568 9.93 -18.23 2.23
C ASN A 568 10.63 -17.86 0.91
N GLY A 569 10.00 -18.14 -0.22
CA GLY A 569 10.46 -17.64 -1.52
C GLY A 569 10.06 -16.18 -1.68
N ILE A 570 11.01 -15.32 -2.02
CA ILE A 570 10.78 -13.90 -2.25
C ILE A 570 11.36 -13.47 -3.60
N GLU A 571 10.81 -12.42 -4.18
CA GLU A 571 11.34 -11.80 -5.41
C GLU A 571 12.80 -11.35 -5.24
N HIS A 572 13.65 -11.68 -6.22
CA HIS A 572 15.10 -11.52 -6.15
C HIS A 572 15.76 -12.22 -4.94
N GLY A 573 15.06 -13.17 -4.31
CA GLY A 573 15.54 -13.98 -3.20
C GLY A 573 16.40 -15.16 -3.64
N ARG A 574 17.20 -15.70 -2.71
CA ARG A 574 18.09 -16.83 -2.97
C ARG A 574 17.83 -17.97 -1.99
N LEU A 575 17.63 -19.18 -2.52
CA LEU A 575 17.57 -20.45 -1.79
C LEU A 575 18.78 -21.31 -2.15
N SER A 576 18.99 -22.43 -1.47
CA SER A 576 19.99 -23.43 -1.89
C SER A 576 19.41 -24.82 -2.02
N LEU A 577 19.79 -25.53 -3.07
CA LEU A 577 19.61 -26.95 -3.22
C LEU A 577 20.90 -27.67 -2.82
N ARG A 578 20.82 -28.65 -1.92
CA ARG A 578 21.89 -29.63 -1.69
C ARG A 578 21.42 -31.01 -2.13
N TRP A 579 22.14 -31.60 -3.08
CA TRP A 579 21.84 -32.92 -3.62
C TRP A 579 23.12 -33.75 -3.72
N GLY A 580 23.22 -34.79 -2.88
CA GLY A 580 24.50 -35.44 -2.61
C GLY A 580 25.49 -34.46 -1.98
N GLU A 581 26.69 -34.38 -2.54
CA GLU A 581 27.73 -33.44 -2.10
C GLU A 581 27.64 -32.07 -2.78
N ARG A 582 26.79 -31.94 -3.82
CA ARG A 582 26.65 -30.70 -4.57
C ARG A 582 25.71 -29.74 -3.87
N THR A 583 26.09 -28.47 -3.81
CA THR A 583 25.22 -27.36 -3.41
C THR A 583 25.10 -26.38 -4.58
N ARG A 584 23.88 -25.99 -4.91
CA ARG A 584 23.58 -25.00 -5.94
C ARG A 584 22.59 -23.96 -5.43
N ASN A 585 22.90 -22.69 -5.65
CA ASN A 585 22.01 -21.59 -5.32
C ASN A 585 20.91 -21.45 -6.38
N LEU A 586 19.70 -21.17 -5.89
CA LEU A 586 18.49 -20.95 -6.66
C LEU A 586 18.10 -19.47 -6.53
N TYR A 587 17.89 -18.78 -7.63
CA TYR A 587 17.54 -17.36 -7.65
C TYR A 587 16.08 -17.17 -8.07
N LEU A 588 15.21 -16.75 -7.15
CA LEU A 588 13.78 -16.63 -7.41
C LEU A 588 13.47 -15.26 -8.00
N MET A 589 12.80 -15.22 -9.14
CA MET A 589 12.44 -13.96 -9.79
C MET A 589 11.27 -14.14 -10.78
N SER A 590 10.31 -13.24 -10.75
CA SER A 590 9.33 -13.03 -11.82
C SER A 590 10.02 -12.49 -13.08
N GLY A 591 9.52 -12.79 -14.29
CA GLY A 591 9.97 -12.09 -15.50
C GLY A 591 9.45 -10.65 -15.55
N GLU A 592 10.18 -9.72 -16.18
CA GLU A 592 9.79 -8.30 -16.28
C GLU A 592 8.40 -8.11 -16.90
N ALA A 593 8.03 -8.92 -17.89
CA ALA A 593 6.69 -8.90 -18.49
C ALA A 593 5.59 -9.24 -17.47
N GLN A 594 5.83 -10.21 -16.57
CA GLN A 594 4.90 -10.55 -15.49
C GLN A 594 4.83 -9.44 -14.46
N VAL A 595 5.97 -8.85 -14.07
CA VAL A 595 6.01 -7.69 -13.16
C VAL A 595 5.19 -6.56 -13.74
N LYS A 596 5.40 -6.21 -15.01
CA LYS A 596 4.65 -5.19 -15.72
C LYS A 596 3.14 -5.47 -15.70
N ALA A 597 2.73 -6.69 -16.05
CA ALA A 597 1.32 -7.07 -16.10
C ALA A 597 0.65 -6.99 -14.71
N TRP A 598 1.36 -7.35 -13.64
CA TRP A 598 0.87 -7.19 -12.27
C TRP A 598 0.77 -5.73 -11.84
N LEU A 599 1.72 -4.87 -12.23
CA LEU A 599 1.64 -3.44 -11.94
C LEU A 599 0.48 -2.77 -12.71
N GLU A 600 0.23 -3.18 -13.97
CA GLU A 600 -0.94 -2.75 -14.76
C GLU A 600 -2.26 -3.23 -14.12
N TYR A 601 -2.27 -4.46 -13.61
CA TYR A 601 -3.40 -5.02 -12.89
C TYR A 601 -3.70 -4.22 -11.62
N GLU A 602 -2.71 -3.99 -10.76
CA GLU A 602 -2.89 -3.23 -9.51
C GLU A 602 -3.34 -1.78 -9.77
N LEU A 603 -2.79 -1.11 -10.78
CA LEU A 603 -3.17 0.27 -11.09
C LEU A 603 -4.47 0.35 -11.90
N GLY A 604 -4.48 -0.17 -13.13
CA GLY A 604 -5.59 0.00 -14.06
C GLY A 604 -6.87 -0.69 -13.61
N CYS A 605 -6.77 -1.95 -13.15
CA CYS A 605 -7.92 -2.66 -12.59
C CYS A 605 -8.23 -2.20 -11.16
N GLY A 606 -7.24 -1.70 -10.41
CA GLY A 606 -7.49 -1.06 -9.12
C GLY A 606 -8.34 0.20 -9.22
N LEU A 607 -8.12 1.04 -10.24
CA LEU A 607 -8.98 2.19 -10.51
C LEU A 607 -10.43 1.75 -10.82
N ARG A 608 -10.61 0.63 -11.54
CA ARG A 608 -11.93 0.03 -11.77
C ARG A 608 -12.59 -0.44 -10.47
N THR A 609 -11.83 -1.05 -9.56
CA THR A 609 -12.33 -1.41 -8.22
C THR A 609 -12.85 -0.18 -7.50
N TRP A 610 -12.05 0.88 -7.42
CA TRP A 610 -12.42 2.10 -6.70
C TRP A 610 -13.51 2.93 -7.37
N GLU A 611 -13.60 2.92 -8.71
CA GLU A 611 -14.76 3.45 -9.43
C GLU A 611 -16.05 2.76 -8.95
N SER A 612 -16.02 1.43 -8.83
CA SER A 612 -17.18 0.68 -8.34
C SER A 612 -17.47 0.91 -6.86
N VAL A 613 -16.44 1.11 -6.02
CA VAL A 613 -16.64 1.50 -4.61
C VAL A 613 -17.34 2.85 -4.53
N PHE A 614 -16.83 3.86 -5.25
CA PHE A 614 -17.40 5.20 -5.27
C PHE A 614 -18.85 5.20 -5.76
N LYS A 615 -19.17 4.47 -6.84
CA LYS A 615 -20.54 4.33 -7.34
C LYS A 615 -21.46 3.60 -6.36
N HIS A 616 -20.95 2.59 -5.66
CA HIS A 616 -21.74 1.79 -4.73
C HIS A 616 -22.05 2.54 -3.43
N MET A 617 -21.05 3.25 -2.88
CA MET A 617 -21.17 3.95 -1.60
C MET A 617 -21.62 5.41 -1.74
N GLY A 618 -21.36 6.03 -2.88
CA GLY A 618 -21.55 7.47 -3.11
C GLY A 618 -20.41 8.34 -2.57
N TYR A 619 -19.35 7.73 -2.03
CA TYR A 619 -18.13 8.37 -1.50
C TYR A 619 -16.98 7.35 -1.44
N ILE A 620 -15.76 7.83 -1.17
CA ILE A 620 -14.59 7.01 -0.87
C ILE A 620 -14.47 6.86 0.65
N PRO A 621 -14.66 5.66 1.21
CA PRO A 621 -14.63 5.46 2.65
C PRO A 621 -13.19 5.43 3.21
N THR A 622 -13.01 5.85 4.47
CA THR A 622 -11.72 5.74 5.17
C THR A 622 -11.29 4.27 5.34
N GLY A 623 -12.24 3.41 5.73
CA GLY A 623 -12.05 1.97 5.84
C GLY A 623 -13.20 1.20 5.18
N MET A 624 -12.94 -0.03 4.74
CA MET A 624 -13.96 -0.91 4.18
C MET A 624 -14.10 -2.18 5.01
N GLY A 625 -15.34 -2.59 5.24
CA GLY A 625 -15.63 -3.82 5.98
C GLY A 625 -15.19 -3.76 7.43
N THR A 626 -15.06 -2.55 8.00
CA THR A 626 -14.73 -2.35 9.41
C THR A 626 -15.91 -2.72 10.30
N MET A 627 -17.14 -2.64 9.77
CA MET A 627 -18.40 -2.75 10.53
C MET A 627 -18.46 -1.77 11.71
N ASP A 628 -17.71 -0.67 11.61
CA ASP A 628 -17.73 0.42 12.56
C ASP A 628 -17.87 1.76 11.82
N ARG A 629 -17.64 2.87 12.53
CA ARG A 629 -17.81 4.22 11.99
C ARG A 629 -16.88 4.56 10.81
N TRP A 630 -15.76 3.88 10.64
CA TRP A 630 -14.80 4.18 9.57
C TRP A 630 -15.36 3.86 8.18
N ASP A 631 -16.34 2.96 8.10
CA ASP A 631 -17.07 2.71 6.85
C ASP A 631 -17.92 3.92 6.44
N ASN A 632 -18.33 4.79 7.39
CA ASN A 632 -19.23 5.93 7.16
C ASN A 632 -18.51 7.25 6.87
N TYR A 633 -17.19 7.31 7.11
CA TYR A 633 -16.40 8.52 6.93
C TYR A 633 -15.86 8.57 5.50
N SER A 634 -16.26 9.60 4.77
CA SER A 634 -15.63 9.97 3.51
C SER A 634 -14.29 10.63 3.82
N ASP A 635 -13.24 10.24 3.09
CA ASP A 635 -11.86 10.63 3.37
C ASP A 635 -11.18 11.32 2.18
N THR A 636 -10.72 12.56 2.37
CA THR A 636 -10.08 13.37 1.31
C THR A 636 -8.80 12.73 0.75
N GLY A 637 -7.99 12.09 1.59
CA GLY A 637 -6.75 11.42 1.18
C GLY A 637 -7.01 10.31 0.16
N GLY A 638 -8.06 9.52 0.37
CA GLY A 638 -8.54 8.53 -0.59
C GLY A 638 -8.83 9.14 -1.98
N TYR A 639 -9.51 10.29 -2.04
CA TYR A 639 -9.73 11.00 -3.32
C TYR A 639 -8.42 11.52 -3.91
N ALA A 640 -7.56 12.14 -3.09
CA ALA A 640 -6.29 12.70 -3.53
C ALA A 640 -5.40 11.64 -4.19
N HIS A 641 -5.25 10.49 -3.54
CA HIS A 641 -4.44 9.39 -4.04
C HIS A 641 -5.08 8.71 -5.24
N LEU A 642 -6.41 8.58 -5.31
CA LEU A 642 -7.09 8.05 -6.50
C LEU A 642 -6.94 8.97 -7.72
N ILE A 643 -7.06 10.28 -7.52
CA ILE A 643 -6.83 11.27 -8.59
C ILE A 643 -5.38 11.19 -9.08
N SER A 644 -4.42 11.08 -8.15
CA SER A 644 -3.00 10.93 -8.49
C SER A 644 -2.69 9.60 -9.17
N ALA A 645 -3.30 8.49 -8.74
CA ALA A 645 -3.18 7.19 -9.39
C ALA A 645 -3.78 7.23 -10.81
N GLY A 646 -4.95 7.85 -10.99
CA GLY A 646 -5.54 8.12 -12.30
C GLY A 646 -4.61 8.95 -13.18
N ALA A 647 -3.93 9.95 -12.62
CA ALA A 647 -2.95 10.73 -13.36
C ALA A 647 -1.74 9.88 -13.79
N GLN A 648 -1.20 9.02 -12.92
CA GLN A 648 -0.11 8.11 -13.30
C GLN A 648 -0.54 7.09 -14.36
N TRP A 649 -1.78 6.62 -14.31
CA TRP A 649 -2.33 5.75 -15.35
C TRP A 649 -2.44 6.45 -16.71
N LEU A 650 -2.94 7.68 -16.74
CA LEU A 650 -3.00 8.50 -17.96
C LEU A 650 -1.61 8.86 -18.51
N THR A 651 -0.63 9.09 -17.63
CA THR A 651 0.77 9.30 -18.00
C THR A 651 1.36 8.04 -18.64
N TYR A 652 1.11 6.87 -18.04
CA TYR A 652 1.51 5.57 -18.59
C TYR A 652 0.89 5.28 -19.96
N LEU A 653 -0.44 5.38 -20.07
CA LEU A 653 -1.18 5.17 -21.34
C LEU A 653 -0.74 6.15 -22.43
N GLY A 654 -0.39 7.38 -22.05
CA GLY A 654 0.11 8.40 -22.97
C GLY A 654 1.59 8.24 -23.37
N ALA A 655 2.27 7.17 -22.95
CA ALA A 655 3.70 6.96 -23.17
C ALA A 655 4.61 8.10 -22.67
N ARG A 656 4.18 8.83 -21.63
CA ARG A 656 4.91 9.95 -21.01
C ARG A 656 5.52 9.57 -19.67
N ASN A 657 6.52 10.31 -19.20
CA ASN A 657 7.11 10.13 -17.89
C ASN A 657 6.76 11.28 -16.95
N ASP A 658 6.37 10.98 -15.72
CA ASP A 658 6.00 11.95 -14.70
C ASP A 658 7.16 12.90 -14.39
N TRP A 659 8.38 12.38 -14.18
CA TRP A 659 9.55 13.19 -13.84
C TRP A 659 9.92 14.20 -14.94
N GLU A 660 9.66 13.89 -16.21
CA GLU A 660 9.85 14.84 -17.32
C GLU A 660 8.77 15.91 -17.32
N MET A 661 7.51 15.53 -17.07
CA MET A 661 6.37 16.44 -17.01
C MET A 661 6.43 17.43 -15.85
N GLN A 662 7.26 17.18 -14.83
CA GLN A 662 7.49 18.11 -13.73
C GLN A 662 8.23 19.40 -14.15
N GLY A 663 8.93 19.41 -15.30
CA GLY A 663 9.55 20.62 -15.84
C GLY A 663 10.71 21.17 -14.99
N ILE A 664 11.43 20.29 -14.29
CA ILE A 664 12.64 20.65 -13.54
C ILE A 664 13.78 20.88 -14.54
N ALA A 665 14.23 22.13 -14.66
CA ALA A 665 15.43 22.45 -15.45
C ALA A 665 16.67 21.87 -14.76
N ASN A 666 17.70 21.48 -15.52
CA ASN A 666 18.98 21.04 -14.96
C ASN A 666 19.60 22.18 -14.12
N VAL A 667 19.41 22.12 -12.80
CA VAL A 667 20.16 22.93 -11.82
C VAL A 667 21.53 22.24 -11.69
N ARG A 668 22.48 22.60 -12.56
CA ARG A 668 23.87 22.13 -12.47
C ARG A 668 24.72 23.11 -11.69
#